data_AF-A0A818GL95-F1
#
_entry.id   AF-A0A818GL95-F1
#
_cell.length_a   1.000
_cell.length_b   1.000
_cell.length_c   1.000
_cell.angle_alpha   90.00
_cell.angle_beta   90.00
_cell.angle_gamma   90.00
#
_symmetry.space_group_name_H-M   'P 1'
#
loop_
_entity.id
_entity.type
_entity.pdbx_description
1 polymer ?
#
loop_
_entity_poly.entity_id
_entity_poly.type
_entity_poly.pdbx_seq_one_letter_code
_entity_poly.pdbx_strand_id
1 'polypeptide(L)'
;MSSVGKARGRSRGRISQTKEPDAPGGLQDYVDSETSSYVSQQSETSDIRLRSHEETPSDEQSRAEKPRRGNPPKVMSGAPRGSGIQSMTSDFAAMRVGANSGRSSSRSVPYTELSEAQPQVTEKRGTAGDPINIIANYIKILTKPQWELFQYHIEFIPDIENKRFRREIISQHRTIFKDVAFDGTTIYTFDDLGDLQEIVCQHPSTSDEVKVILRKVAKNSPDSPVFFHMANLIVRKLLELSGMKLIGRNYYQFDRKIDLDRYKLTLFPGFMTNVNIYEGSLMINVDLSHKVLNKTTVYQRLQDIFSQYQDVKHAQDTSTKELVGQIVLTTYNSKTYKIDEIAWERSPSQSFPMRDGSQCSFIKYYLDKYQVKIIDPNQPLLVSKPSKKDRRAGVTSPFLLVPELCCVTGISDVMRSDFQFMKEMASYTHVDAPTRYNRLRQFVTDIHQNPECQDELGKWNIKLDTDLVKFEGRLLDAEQILYFDRNIRYNYNEADWSREGRSMRHISAKSLLHWIVVFPTKEEQIASGLIDALLQVCKPFGMHVEYPTIQQLDNDRPESYLQALKYSISHNTDLVLCVLSNGRKDRYDALKKYLCLDNPVPSQMVLTKTLTRRNQLMSVATKIGIQINAKLGGEVWGVQIPTKTLMVIGMDSYHDSKRRGASVGAFVASTNPSLTKFYSRVIYQRTAQELMDGLAVCMNDALKEYHRNNNSLPEKIVIYRDGVSDGQLAVVAEHELPQIIETFPKIMPGYEPKLAVVIVKKRGNARFFQVDGRNIQNPHPGTIIDHTVTSAEWYDFYLISQCARQGTVAPTHYNVIWDRTNFKVDHMQRLTYKLCHLYYNWPGTIRVPDGIKTNILDEMNLLKIIHCTINPQKYSFIPVRVCLGYTRQIRLQTTDIPSKENSSDDVSTKVKPTKQSNLMEFFDTTENLYESKIIHGRWWYMDELRLKSNEDLHKLWYVLLKERNRLLTMEEEYRHQHELFPSPERIDKVEESMRNILSVVRERDMAYNLLETGKTGEQTPQIRETSFGLLRYYKPKERIVPFYKNRYYQLLWGKRKAEAWTNIFKRRYNEFQEHQEHQETNRIRKIVANVIQKYPHLRNEEERVMEDYKQRYDFEHYSIPKRLARRPKLRAHQTVWNEQEFLDKGVLEDPNSDDFERLQQEKNVRMRRKKK
;
A
#
# COMPACT_ATOMS: atom_id res chain seq x y z
N MET A 1 -34.27 -44.73 9.57
CA MET A 1 -33.46 -45.69 10.37
C MET A 1 -32.17 -45.97 9.62
N SER A 2 -31.17 -46.55 10.32
CA SER A 2 -29.80 -46.91 9.89
C SER A 2 -28.94 -45.81 9.21
N SER A 3 -27.66 -45.54 9.51
CA SER A 3 -26.58 -46.07 10.37
C SER A 3 -25.38 -46.72 9.64
N VAL A 4 -24.31 -45.93 9.53
CA VAL A 4 -22.90 -46.30 9.76
C VAL A 4 -22.28 -47.44 8.92
N GLY A 5 -21.62 -47.04 7.84
CA GLY A 5 -20.15 -47.16 7.72
C GLY A 5 -19.50 -48.50 7.33
N LYS A 6 -18.18 -48.44 7.11
CA LYS A 6 -17.26 -49.59 7.15
C LYS A 6 -15.81 -49.14 7.33
N ALA A 7 -15.08 -49.83 8.21
CA ALA A 7 -13.66 -49.61 8.46
C ALA A 7 -12.79 -50.58 7.65
N ARG A 8 -11.46 -50.45 7.77
CA ARG A 8 -10.47 -51.30 7.10
C ARG A 8 -10.51 -52.74 7.66
N GLY A 9 -10.42 -53.73 6.78
CA GLY A 9 -10.10 -55.11 7.12
C GLY A 9 -9.40 -55.81 5.95
N ARG A 10 -8.32 -56.55 6.23
CA ARG A 10 -7.70 -57.49 5.27
C ARG A 10 -8.35 -58.86 5.43
N SER A 11 -8.47 -59.61 4.34
CA SER A 11 -8.64 -61.07 4.41
C SER A 11 -7.98 -61.77 3.21
N ARG A 12 -7.51 -62.99 3.45
CA ARG A 12 -6.97 -63.93 2.47
C ARG A 12 -7.36 -65.33 3.01
N GLY A 13 -8.05 -66.16 2.21
CA GLY A 13 -8.20 -67.58 2.53
C GLY A 13 -9.62 -68.19 2.48
N ARG A 14 -9.89 -68.86 1.35
CA ARG A 14 -10.50 -70.21 1.22
C ARG A 14 -11.91 -70.56 1.76
N ILE A 15 -12.75 -71.04 0.81
CA ILE A 15 -13.49 -72.34 0.79
C ILE A 15 -14.67 -72.53 1.79
N SER A 16 -15.83 -73.13 1.45
CA SER A 16 -16.58 -73.34 0.17
C SER A 16 -17.95 -74.02 0.46
N GLN A 17 -18.92 -73.95 -0.46
CA GLN A 17 -20.18 -74.76 -0.51
C GLN A 17 -21.21 -74.41 0.61
N THR A 18 -22.54 -74.60 0.48
CA THR A 18 -23.37 -75.29 -0.57
C THR A 18 -24.79 -74.67 -0.69
N LYS A 19 -25.40 -74.79 -1.89
CA LYS A 19 -26.84 -74.99 -2.27
C LYS A 19 -27.99 -74.61 -1.28
N GLU A 20 -28.94 -73.72 -1.66
CA GLU A 20 -30.20 -73.92 -2.46
C GLU A 20 -31.38 -74.50 -1.63
N PRO A 21 -32.67 -74.25 -1.98
CA PRO A 21 -33.25 -73.53 -3.13
C PRO A 21 -33.83 -72.14 -2.70
N ASP A 22 -34.94 -71.50 -3.14
CA ASP A 22 -36.06 -71.82 -4.07
C ASP A 22 -36.77 -70.52 -4.59
N ALA A 23 -37.95 -70.65 -5.25
CA ALA A 23 -38.77 -69.62 -5.94
C ALA A 23 -40.27 -69.66 -5.45
N PRO A 24 -41.32 -69.06 -6.10
CA PRO A 24 -41.40 -68.26 -7.34
C PRO A 24 -42.34 -67.00 -7.38
N GLY A 25 -42.35 -66.28 -8.52
CA GLY A 25 -43.31 -65.21 -8.94
C GLY A 25 -42.87 -63.76 -8.61
N GLY A 26 -42.99 -62.71 -9.45
CA GLY A 26 -43.66 -62.48 -10.76
C GLY A 26 -44.66 -61.30 -10.63
N LEU A 27 -44.87 -60.32 -11.55
CA LEU A 27 -44.43 -59.98 -12.93
C LEU A 27 -43.95 -58.46 -12.95
N GLN A 28 -43.36 -57.78 -13.96
CA GLN A 28 -43.33 -57.83 -15.45
C GLN A 28 -44.55 -57.07 -16.12
N ASP A 29 -44.48 -56.19 -17.13
CA ASP A 29 -43.45 -55.77 -18.14
C ASP A 29 -43.68 -54.32 -18.73
N TYR A 30 -42.63 -53.71 -19.37
CA TYR A 30 -42.61 -52.83 -20.60
C TYR A 30 -43.37 -51.45 -20.66
N VAL A 31 -43.08 -50.45 -21.54
CA VAL A 31 -41.89 -50.05 -22.36
C VAL A 31 -41.95 -48.55 -22.78
N ASP A 32 -40.91 -48.05 -23.47
CA ASP A 32 -40.68 -46.67 -23.98
C ASP A 32 -41.68 -46.09 -25.00
N SER A 33 -41.64 -44.77 -25.25
CA SER A 33 -41.13 -44.17 -26.53
C SER A 33 -41.40 -42.66 -26.70
N GLU A 34 -40.70 -42.03 -27.66
CA GLU A 34 -40.75 -40.60 -28.02
C GLU A 34 -41.73 -40.32 -29.19
N THR A 35 -42.17 -39.06 -29.36
CA THR A 35 -42.03 -38.29 -30.64
C THR A 35 -42.59 -36.86 -30.54
N SER A 36 -42.42 -36.05 -31.59
CA SER A 36 -42.69 -34.60 -31.64
C SER A 36 -43.45 -34.20 -32.92
N SER A 37 -44.17 -33.07 -32.89
CA SER A 37 -44.06 -31.94 -33.86
C SER A 37 -45.37 -31.28 -34.35
N TYR A 38 -45.27 -29.97 -34.69
CA TYR A 38 -46.15 -29.15 -35.54
C TYR A 38 -47.62 -28.91 -35.09
N VAL A 39 -48.36 -27.88 -35.55
CA VAL A 39 -48.07 -26.75 -36.48
C VAL A 39 -48.77 -25.44 -35.99
N SER A 40 -48.51 -24.29 -36.65
CA SER A 40 -49.04 -22.95 -36.31
C SER A 40 -50.01 -22.39 -37.37
N GLN A 41 -50.83 -21.37 -37.02
CA GLN A 41 -51.52 -20.48 -38.00
C GLN A 41 -52.11 -19.18 -37.40
N GLN A 42 -51.80 -18.03 -38.05
CA GLN A 42 -52.59 -16.77 -38.26
C GLN A 42 -53.20 -15.99 -37.05
N SER A 43 -53.49 -14.67 -37.06
CA SER A 43 -53.45 -13.55 -38.04
C SER A 43 -52.95 -12.24 -37.35
N GLU A 44 -52.31 -11.23 -37.97
CA GLU A 44 -52.84 -10.09 -38.77
C GLU A 44 -54.07 -9.35 -38.13
N THR A 45 -54.22 -8.01 -38.11
CA THR A 45 -53.47 -6.85 -38.73
C THR A 45 -53.70 -5.50 -37.95
N SER A 46 -53.32 -4.33 -38.51
CA SER A 46 -53.16 -3.02 -37.84
C SER A 46 -54.19 -1.89 -38.12
N ASP A 47 -54.17 -0.85 -37.26
CA ASP A 47 -54.53 0.58 -37.46
C ASP A 47 -55.98 1.02 -37.81
N ILE A 48 -56.19 2.37 -37.79
CA ILE A 48 -57.36 3.24 -38.15
C ILE A 48 -57.88 4.04 -36.92
N ARG A 49 -58.07 5.39 -36.91
CA ARG A 49 -57.95 6.55 -37.86
C ARG A 49 -57.94 7.89 -37.02
N LEU A 50 -58.17 9.17 -37.41
CA LEU A 50 -58.65 9.95 -38.59
C LEU A 50 -58.33 11.47 -38.39
N ARG A 51 -58.03 12.26 -39.46
CA ARG A 51 -58.20 13.76 -39.63
C ARG A 51 -57.36 14.76 -38.76
N SER A 52 -57.05 16.00 -39.21
CA SER A 52 -57.25 16.67 -40.52
C SER A 52 -56.51 18.03 -40.72
N HIS A 53 -56.34 18.38 -42.02
CA HIS A 53 -56.24 19.71 -42.64
C HIS A 53 -54.91 20.50 -42.67
N GLU A 54 -54.69 21.10 -43.85
CA GLU A 54 -53.64 22.02 -44.28
C GLU A 54 -54.26 23.42 -44.54
N GLU A 55 -53.45 24.48 -44.60
CA GLU A 55 -53.46 25.46 -45.72
C GLU A 55 -52.25 26.43 -45.65
N THR A 56 -51.97 27.13 -46.77
CA THR A 56 -50.81 28.01 -47.07
C THR A 56 -51.33 29.35 -47.67
N PRO A 57 -50.58 30.35 -48.22
CA PRO A 57 -49.13 30.53 -48.54
C PRO A 57 -48.58 31.88 -47.98
N SER A 58 -47.68 32.74 -48.53
CA SER A 58 -46.85 32.84 -49.78
C SER A 58 -45.66 33.84 -49.61
N ASP A 59 -44.83 34.00 -50.66
CA ASP A 59 -43.99 35.18 -51.05
C ASP A 59 -42.82 35.66 -50.13
N GLU A 60 -41.72 36.31 -50.60
CA GLU A 60 -41.24 36.71 -51.95
C GLU A 60 -39.68 36.63 -52.08
N GLN A 61 -39.02 37.28 -53.07
CA GLN A 61 -37.69 36.87 -53.62
C GLN A 61 -36.49 37.89 -53.60
N SER A 62 -35.26 37.34 -53.72
CA SER A 62 -33.98 37.93 -54.22
C SER A 62 -33.18 38.86 -53.26
N ARG A 63 -31.88 39.24 -53.47
CA ARG A 63 -30.93 39.16 -54.63
C ARG A 63 -29.44 39.01 -54.16
N ALA A 64 -28.40 39.29 -54.98
CA ALA A 64 -27.04 38.71 -54.81
C ALA A 64 -25.77 39.61 -55.04
N GLU A 65 -24.60 39.08 -54.62
CA GLU A 65 -23.18 39.30 -55.05
C GLU A 65 -22.28 40.46 -54.51
N LYS A 66 -20.97 40.41 -54.88
CA LYS A 66 -19.74 40.94 -54.20
C LYS A 66 -19.22 42.28 -54.80
N PRO A 67 -18.34 43.11 -54.14
CA PRO A 67 -16.86 42.92 -54.25
C PRO A 67 -15.88 43.57 -53.20
N ARG A 68 -14.60 43.10 -53.27
CA ARG A 68 -13.24 43.64 -52.93
C ARG A 68 -12.93 44.97 -52.15
N ARG A 69 -11.88 44.86 -51.30
CA ARG A 69 -10.75 45.81 -50.95
C ARG A 69 -11.01 47.15 -50.19
N GLY A 70 -10.26 47.39 -49.10
CA GLY A 70 -9.93 48.76 -48.61
C GLY A 70 -9.42 48.92 -47.16
N ASN A 71 -8.19 49.43 -46.97
CA ASN A 71 -7.62 50.14 -45.80
C ASN A 71 -7.05 51.48 -46.35
N PRO A 72 -6.64 52.54 -45.59
CA PRO A 72 -6.35 52.72 -44.14
C PRO A 72 -7.13 53.98 -43.58
N PRO A 73 -6.69 54.87 -42.62
CA PRO A 73 -5.50 54.95 -41.75
C PRO A 73 -5.73 55.33 -40.24
N LYS A 74 -4.62 55.62 -39.55
CA LYS A 74 -4.42 55.92 -38.10
C LYS A 74 -4.64 57.41 -37.73
N VAL A 75 -4.83 57.71 -36.43
CA VAL A 75 -4.33 58.89 -35.64
C VAL A 75 -4.95 58.84 -34.20
N MET A 76 -4.40 59.41 -33.11
CA MET A 76 -3.03 59.36 -32.53
C MET A 76 -3.03 59.91 -31.07
N SER A 77 -1.97 59.64 -30.27
CA SER A 77 -1.71 60.16 -28.89
C SER A 77 -2.64 59.65 -27.76
N GLY A 78 -2.24 59.62 -26.48
CA GLY A 78 -0.95 59.99 -25.84
C GLY A 78 -0.84 59.45 -24.40
N ALA A 79 0.27 59.74 -23.69
CA ALA A 79 0.52 59.28 -22.31
C ALA A 79 0.99 60.42 -21.38
N PRO A 80 0.58 60.40 -20.11
CA PRO A 80 1.53 60.43 -18.98
C PRO A 80 1.16 59.37 -17.90
N ARG A 81 2.08 58.74 -17.15
CA ARG A 81 2.97 59.27 -16.09
C ARG A 81 2.23 60.01 -14.95
N GLY A 82 2.12 59.39 -13.77
CA GLY A 82 1.66 60.04 -12.54
C GLY A 82 1.49 59.06 -11.37
N SER A 83 2.32 59.15 -10.34
CA SER A 83 2.35 58.25 -9.17
C SER A 83 1.35 58.64 -8.07
N GLY A 84 0.76 57.66 -7.37
CA GLY A 84 0.00 57.86 -6.13
C GLY A 84 -0.17 56.55 -5.34
N ILE A 85 -0.06 56.61 -4.01
CA ILE A 85 -0.12 55.46 -3.08
C ILE A 85 -1.13 55.77 -1.98
N GLN A 86 -2.17 54.93 -1.79
CA GLN A 86 -2.74 54.56 -0.46
C GLN A 86 -3.99 53.66 -0.55
N SER A 87 -4.36 53.07 0.60
CA SER A 87 -5.54 52.23 0.92
C SER A 87 -5.70 50.92 0.11
N MET A 88 -5.53 49.71 0.65
CA MET A 88 -6.05 49.06 1.87
C MET A 88 -7.51 48.59 1.84
N THR A 89 -7.69 47.36 2.33
CA THR A 89 -8.89 46.73 2.93
C THR A 89 -10.19 46.60 2.12
N SER A 90 -10.45 45.37 1.65
CA SER A 90 -11.80 44.83 1.40
C SER A 90 -11.88 43.32 1.71
N ASP A 91 -11.02 42.51 1.07
CA ASP A 91 -11.30 41.08 0.84
C ASP A 91 -11.00 40.14 2.02
N PHE A 92 -10.48 40.65 3.14
CA PHE A 92 -10.19 39.84 4.33
C PHE A 92 -11.37 39.69 5.32
N ALA A 93 -12.52 40.35 5.04
CA ALA A 93 -13.67 40.35 5.96
C ALA A 93 -14.56 39.09 5.87
N ALA A 94 -14.56 38.37 4.73
CA ALA A 94 -15.55 37.31 4.46
C ALA A 94 -15.28 35.95 5.13
N MET A 95 -14.17 35.78 5.86
CA MET A 95 -13.63 34.45 6.23
C MET A 95 -13.78 34.06 7.72
N ARG A 96 -14.75 34.62 8.47
CA ARG A 96 -14.99 34.28 9.89
C ARG A 96 -16.46 34.29 10.36
N VAL A 97 -17.28 33.33 9.91
CA VAL A 97 -18.48 32.86 10.66
C VAL A 97 -18.65 31.34 10.45
N GLY A 98 -18.83 30.56 11.54
CA GLY A 98 -19.32 29.16 11.54
C GLY A 98 -18.51 28.11 10.74
N ALA A 99 -17.79 27.15 11.31
CA ALA A 99 -17.62 26.72 12.70
C ALA A 99 -18.86 26.17 13.43
N ASN A 100 -19.43 25.01 12.99
CA ASN A 100 -19.73 23.90 13.93
C ASN A 100 -20.17 22.55 13.31
N SER A 101 -20.23 21.52 14.16
CA SER A 101 -20.82 20.17 13.96
C SER A 101 -20.08 19.16 13.05
N GLY A 102 -19.17 18.38 13.65
CA GLY A 102 -18.46 17.29 12.97
C GLY A 102 -19.21 15.94 12.97
N ARG A 103 -20.06 15.67 11.97
CA ARG A 103 -20.65 14.33 11.75
C ARG A 103 -19.90 13.54 10.68
N SER A 104 -18.99 12.66 11.10
CA SER A 104 -18.50 11.56 10.23
C SER A 104 -19.56 10.45 10.14
N SER A 105 -20.62 10.76 9.40
CA SER A 105 -21.15 9.82 8.41
C SER A 105 -20.06 9.54 7.36
N SER A 106 -20.29 8.62 6.45
CA SER A 106 -19.88 8.91 5.07
C SER A 106 -20.63 10.18 4.67
N ARG A 107 -19.91 11.27 4.40
CA ARG A 107 -20.40 12.21 3.38
C ARG A 107 -20.22 11.45 2.07
N SER A 108 -21.28 10.79 1.64
CA SER A 108 -21.58 10.78 0.21
C SER A 108 -21.68 12.26 -0.18
N VAL A 109 -20.59 12.80 -0.72
CA VAL A 109 -20.71 13.98 -1.59
C VAL A 109 -21.65 13.50 -2.71
N PRO A 110 -22.76 14.21 -3.00
CA PRO A 110 -23.62 13.83 -4.11
C PRO A 110 -22.76 13.76 -5.37
N TYR A 111 -22.83 12.65 -6.10
CA TYR A 111 -21.81 12.26 -7.09
C TYR A 111 -21.86 13.07 -8.40
N THR A 112 -22.68 14.12 -8.42
CA THR A 112 -23.10 14.90 -9.59
C THR A 112 -21.99 15.66 -10.31
N GLU A 113 -20.83 15.87 -9.67
CA GLU A 113 -19.68 16.59 -10.25
C GLU A 113 -18.68 15.67 -10.98
N LEU A 114 -18.88 14.35 -11.01
CA LEU A 114 -18.03 13.39 -11.76
C LEU A 114 -18.54 13.08 -13.18
N SER A 115 -19.40 13.96 -13.71
CA SER A 115 -20.22 13.76 -14.92
C SER A 115 -19.44 13.51 -16.22
N GLU A 116 -18.18 13.96 -16.33
CA GLU A 116 -17.39 13.84 -17.57
C GLU A 116 -16.49 12.59 -17.64
N ALA A 117 -16.33 11.85 -16.54
CA ALA A 117 -15.32 10.80 -16.42
C ALA A 117 -15.87 9.37 -16.27
N GLN A 118 -17.12 9.20 -15.87
CA GLN A 118 -17.76 7.88 -15.83
C GLN A 118 -18.31 7.50 -17.22
N PRO A 119 -18.24 6.22 -17.63
CA PRO A 119 -18.91 5.78 -18.85
C PRO A 119 -20.42 5.99 -18.71
N GLN A 120 -21.10 6.52 -19.74
CA GLN A 120 -22.55 6.64 -19.74
C GLN A 120 -23.19 5.25 -19.71
N VAL A 121 -23.67 4.82 -18.55
CA VAL A 121 -24.17 3.46 -18.31
C VAL A 121 -25.60 3.31 -18.84
N THR A 122 -25.75 3.15 -20.16
CA THR A 122 -27.04 2.80 -20.77
C THR A 122 -27.40 1.32 -20.59
N GLU A 123 -26.40 0.43 -20.56
CA GLU A 123 -26.59 -1.00 -20.39
C GLU A 123 -25.39 -1.63 -19.67
N LYS A 124 -25.63 -2.27 -18.51
CA LYS A 124 -24.60 -2.94 -17.69
C LYS A 124 -24.90 -4.40 -17.32
N ARG A 125 -26.02 -4.95 -17.83
CA ARG A 125 -26.40 -6.36 -17.64
C ARG A 125 -25.81 -7.17 -18.80
N GLY A 126 -25.15 -8.29 -18.47
CA GLY A 126 -24.69 -9.25 -19.48
C GLY A 126 -25.76 -10.31 -19.80
N THR A 127 -25.55 -11.06 -20.87
CA THR A 127 -26.48 -12.08 -21.38
C THR A 127 -25.90 -13.50 -21.41
N ALA A 128 -24.62 -13.71 -21.09
CA ALA A 128 -23.98 -15.02 -21.18
C ALA A 128 -24.19 -15.89 -19.90
N GLY A 129 -24.31 -17.21 -20.09
CA GLY A 129 -24.48 -18.16 -18.98
C GLY A 129 -25.94 -18.31 -18.51
N ASP A 130 -26.23 -19.44 -17.87
CA ASP A 130 -27.59 -19.88 -17.57
C ASP A 130 -28.25 -19.06 -16.45
N PRO A 131 -29.56 -18.77 -16.53
CA PRO A 131 -30.29 -18.10 -15.46
C PRO A 131 -30.43 -18.99 -14.22
N ILE A 132 -30.11 -18.46 -13.04
CA ILE A 132 -30.22 -19.17 -11.75
C ILE A 132 -30.91 -18.34 -10.68
N ASN A 133 -31.74 -19.00 -9.87
CA ASN A 133 -32.47 -18.33 -8.78
C ASN A 133 -31.54 -18.01 -7.60
N ILE A 134 -31.36 -16.72 -7.32
CA ILE A 134 -30.54 -16.19 -6.24
C ILE A 134 -31.40 -15.51 -5.18
N ILE A 135 -31.05 -15.75 -3.91
CA ILE A 135 -31.45 -14.93 -2.77
C ILE A 135 -30.24 -14.14 -2.28
N ALA A 136 -30.40 -12.84 -2.07
CA ALA A 136 -29.38 -12.00 -1.43
C ALA A 136 -29.74 -11.68 0.02
N ASN A 137 -28.74 -11.38 0.85
CA ASN A 137 -28.92 -10.96 2.24
C ASN A 137 -29.39 -9.49 2.40
N TYR A 138 -30.40 -9.12 1.61
CA TYR A 138 -30.94 -7.77 1.50
C TYR A 138 -32.43 -7.83 1.83
N ILE A 139 -32.96 -6.78 2.45
CA ILE A 139 -34.39 -6.58 2.74
C ILE A 139 -34.82 -5.32 2.01
N LYS A 140 -35.88 -5.36 1.20
CA LYS A 140 -36.43 -4.16 0.56
C LYS A 140 -37.16 -3.30 1.58
N ILE A 141 -37.07 -1.98 1.42
CA ILE A 141 -38.02 -1.03 2.00
C ILE A 141 -39.08 -0.77 0.92
N LEU A 142 -40.30 -1.25 1.15
CA LEU A 142 -41.37 -1.33 0.16
C LEU A 142 -42.08 0.01 -0.07
N THR A 143 -42.06 0.91 0.91
CA THR A 143 -42.65 2.25 0.82
C THR A 143 -41.57 3.33 0.82
N LYS A 144 -41.51 4.12 -0.27
CA LYS A 144 -41.03 5.50 -0.19
C LYS A 144 -42.22 6.35 0.28
N PRO A 145 -42.11 7.13 1.36
CA PRO A 145 -43.12 8.14 1.69
C PRO A 145 -43.24 9.14 0.53
N GLN A 146 -44.46 9.51 0.15
CA GLN A 146 -44.73 10.59 -0.82
C GLN A 146 -44.46 12.00 -0.26
N TRP A 147 -43.71 12.09 0.84
CA TRP A 147 -43.60 13.26 1.71
C TRP A 147 -42.20 13.86 1.65
N GLU A 148 -42.12 15.18 1.78
CA GLU A 148 -40.85 15.91 1.78
C GLU A 148 -40.20 15.83 3.17
N LEU A 149 -38.91 15.51 3.21
CA LEU A 149 -38.18 15.31 4.45
C LEU A 149 -37.53 16.62 4.92
N PHE A 150 -38.02 17.17 6.03
CA PHE A 150 -37.47 18.37 6.64
C PHE A 150 -36.24 18.05 7.49
N GLN A 151 -35.21 18.91 7.39
CA GLN A 151 -33.96 18.79 8.12
C GLN A 151 -33.75 20.02 9.01
N TYR A 152 -33.58 19.80 10.32
CA TYR A 152 -33.35 20.85 11.32
C TYR A 152 -32.03 20.64 12.06
N HIS A 153 -31.17 21.66 12.10
CA HIS A 153 -30.01 21.68 12.99
C HIS A 153 -30.45 22.02 14.41
N ILE A 154 -29.78 21.42 15.42
CA ILE A 154 -30.04 21.71 16.83
C ILE A 154 -28.76 22.09 17.54
N GLU A 155 -28.82 23.26 18.18
CA GLU A 155 -27.80 23.83 19.04
C GLU A 155 -28.30 23.77 20.50
N PHE A 156 -27.41 23.44 21.43
CA PHE A 156 -27.70 23.33 22.87
C PHE A 156 -26.83 24.35 23.60
N ILE A 157 -27.43 25.16 24.48
CA ILE A 157 -26.74 26.20 25.26
C ILE A 157 -27.12 26.02 26.74
N PRO A 158 -26.21 25.62 27.63
CA PRO A 158 -24.81 25.25 27.39
C PRO A 158 -24.66 23.95 26.56
N ASP A 159 -23.48 23.73 25.96
CA ASP A 159 -23.26 22.56 25.10
C ASP A 159 -23.15 21.24 25.91
N ILE A 160 -23.98 20.27 25.55
CA ILE A 160 -24.07 18.96 26.20
C ILE A 160 -23.28 17.93 25.37
N GLU A 161 -22.06 17.60 25.80
CA GLU A 161 -21.24 16.59 25.10
C GLU A 161 -21.88 15.19 25.05
N ASN A 162 -22.72 14.87 26.03
CA ASN A 162 -23.32 13.55 26.14
C ASN A 162 -24.52 13.41 25.19
N LYS A 163 -24.32 12.75 24.05
CA LYS A 163 -25.39 12.40 23.10
C LYS A 163 -26.58 11.65 23.73
N ARG A 164 -26.41 10.97 24.87
CA ARG A 164 -27.55 10.42 25.63
C ARG A 164 -28.43 11.57 26.15
N PHE A 165 -27.90 12.48 26.95
CA PHE A 165 -28.66 13.61 27.51
C PHE A 165 -29.26 14.52 26.44
N ARG A 166 -28.56 14.74 25.30
CA ARG A 166 -29.17 15.43 24.13
C ARG A 166 -30.42 14.68 23.63
N ARG A 167 -30.38 13.35 23.46
CA ARG A 167 -31.54 12.55 23.07
C ARG A 167 -32.65 12.60 24.14
N GLU A 168 -32.25 12.57 25.41
CA GLU A 168 -33.15 12.53 26.57
C GLU A 168 -33.97 13.83 26.67
N ILE A 169 -33.34 15.01 26.51
CA ILE A 169 -34.00 16.33 26.43
C ILE A 169 -35.01 16.40 25.26
N ILE A 170 -34.61 15.98 24.06
CA ILE A 170 -35.50 15.94 22.89
C ILE A 170 -36.67 14.97 23.15
N SER A 171 -36.43 13.85 23.84
CA SER A 171 -37.47 12.85 24.15
C SER A 171 -38.44 13.24 25.27
N GLN A 172 -38.12 14.26 26.08
CA GLN A 172 -39.03 14.87 27.05
C GLN A 172 -40.07 15.75 26.34
N HIS A 173 -39.65 16.50 25.30
CA HIS A 173 -40.47 17.49 24.61
C HIS A 173 -41.24 16.89 23.41
N ARG A 174 -41.89 15.74 23.62
CA ARG A 174 -42.61 14.99 22.56
C ARG A 174 -43.77 15.75 21.91
N THR A 175 -44.27 16.79 22.57
CA THR A 175 -45.31 17.70 22.04
C THR A 175 -44.81 18.53 20.86
N ILE A 176 -43.51 18.82 20.80
CA ILE A 176 -42.85 19.54 19.70
C ILE A 176 -42.09 18.55 18.83
N PHE A 177 -41.31 17.65 19.45
CA PHE A 177 -40.51 16.64 18.77
C PHE A 177 -41.28 15.34 18.58
N LYS A 178 -42.45 15.44 17.96
CA LYS A 178 -43.24 14.28 17.57
C LYS A 178 -42.52 13.52 16.44
N ASP A 179 -42.42 12.20 16.59
CA ASP A 179 -41.96 11.26 15.55
C ASP A 179 -40.63 11.63 14.84
N VAL A 180 -39.67 12.20 15.58
CA VAL A 180 -38.38 12.70 15.03
C VAL A 180 -37.24 11.67 15.02
N ALA A 181 -36.38 11.74 14.00
CA ALA A 181 -35.13 10.97 13.91
C ALA A 181 -33.92 11.86 14.24
N PHE A 182 -33.33 11.67 15.41
CA PHE A 182 -32.28 12.53 15.95
C PHE A 182 -30.93 11.83 16.14
N ASP A 183 -29.87 12.37 15.54
CA ASP A 183 -28.50 11.82 15.69
C ASP A 183 -27.75 12.37 16.93
N GLY A 184 -28.18 13.50 17.49
CA GLY A 184 -27.44 14.30 18.47
C GLY A 184 -27.09 15.72 18.00
N THR A 185 -27.27 16.06 16.72
CA THR A 185 -26.99 17.40 16.13
C THR A 185 -27.99 17.83 15.05
N THR A 186 -28.81 16.91 14.54
CA THR A 186 -29.80 17.22 13.49
C THR A 186 -31.01 16.33 13.68
N ILE A 187 -32.21 16.92 13.60
CA ILE A 187 -33.49 16.23 13.47
C ILE A 187 -33.85 16.06 11.99
N TYR A 188 -34.46 14.93 11.68
CA TYR A 188 -35.23 14.67 10.47
C TYR A 188 -36.67 14.35 10.86
N THR A 189 -37.64 14.87 10.12
CA THR A 189 -39.08 14.62 10.30
C THR A 189 -39.86 14.95 9.01
N PHE A 190 -41.07 14.44 8.88
CA PHE A 190 -42.02 14.81 7.82
C PHE A 190 -42.92 16.01 8.21
N ASP A 191 -43.00 16.34 9.50
CA ASP A 191 -43.74 17.50 9.99
C ASP A 191 -42.90 18.78 9.83
N ASP A 192 -43.51 19.87 9.34
CA ASP A 192 -42.83 21.17 9.30
C ASP A 192 -42.89 21.85 10.67
N LEU A 193 -41.77 21.84 11.40
CA LEU A 193 -41.61 22.46 12.71
C LEU A 193 -41.47 24.00 12.65
N GLY A 194 -41.56 24.60 11.46
CA GLY A 194 -41.37 26.05 11.27
C GLY A 194 -39.92 26.50 11.36
N ASP A 195 -39.72 27.81 11.43
CA ASP A 195 -38.40 28.45 11.53
C ASP A 195 -38.07 28.90 12.97
N LEU A 196 -36.79 29.23 13.18
CA LEU A 196 -36.06 29.47 14.44
C LEU A 196 -36.89 29.48 15.74
N GLN A 197 -37.00 28.31 16.39
CA GLN A 197 -37.59 28.17 17.72
C GLN A 197 -36.49 28.06 18.80
N GLU A 198 -36.59 28.86 19.87
CA GLU A 198 -35.90 28.63 21.13
C GLU A 198 -36.83 27.87 22.09
N ILE A 199 -36.38 26.72 22.59
CA ILE A 199 -37.10 25.91 23.59
C ILE A 199 -36.24 25.85 24.85
N VAL A 200 -36.83 26.18 26.01
CA VAL A 200 -36.15 26.06 27.31
C VAL A 200 -36.43 24.67 27.89
N CYS A 201 -35.36 23.96 28.24
CA CYS A 201 -35.38 22.60 28.78
C CYS A 201 -34.59 22.53 30.09
N GLN A 202 -34.71 21.42 30.83
CA GLN A 202 -33.86 21.13 31.99
C GLN A 202 -32.87 19.98 31.70
N HIS A 203 -31.67 20.06 32.25
CA HIS A 203 -30.64 19.05 32.05
C HIS A 203 -30.94 17.75 32.85
N PRO A 204 -31.01 16.56 32.21
CA PRO A 204 -31.53 15.33 32.82
C PRO A 204 -30.84 14.79 34.09
N SER A 205 -29.66 15.31 34.47
CA SER A 205 -28.93 14.84 35.65
C SER A 205 -28.48 15.94 36.62
N THR A 206 -28.80 17.20 36.35
CA THR A 206 -28.43 18.35 37.20
C THR A 206 -29.55 19.40 37.32
N SER A 207 -30.60 19.29 36.50
CA SER A 207 -31.75 20.21 36.44
C SER A 207 -31.42 21.65 36.00
N ASP A 208 -30.19 21.93 35.57
CA ASP A 208 -29.78 23.21 35.00
C ASP A 208 -30.63 23.59 33.77
N GLU A 209 -30.83 24.88 33.54
CA GLU A 209 -31.53 25.39 32.36
C GLU A 209 -30.67 25.20 31.09
N VAL A 210 -31.29 24.64 30.04
CA VAL A 210 -30.68 24.38 28.74
C VAL A 210 -31.58 24.94 27.66
N LYS A 211 -31.10 25.93 26.91
CA LYS A 211 -31.76 26.39 25.69
C LYS A 211 -31.44 25.47 24.52
N VAL A 212 -32.48 25.08 23.80
CA VAL A 212 -32.42 24.26 22.59
C VAL A 212 -32.90 25.11 21.42
N ILE A 213 -31.99 25.44 20.50
CA ILE A 213 -32.30 26.29 19.34
C ILE A 213 -32.43 25.39 18.10
N LEU A 214 -33.60 25.41 17.48
CA LEU A 214 -33.83 24.79 16.18
C LEU A 214 -33.51 25.78 15.05
N ARG A 215 -32.85 25.28 13.99
CA ARG A 215 -32.67 26.02 12.73
C ARG A 215 -33.03 25.12 11.56
N LYS A 216 -34.01 25.49 10.74
CA LYS A 216 -34.35 24.79 9.50
C LYS A 216 -33.17 24.90 8.53
N VAL A 217 -32.81 23.78 7.88
CA VAL A 217 -31.61 23.69 7.02
C VAL A 217 -31.98 23.41 5.57
N ALA A 218 -32.86 22.43 5.34
CA ALA A 218 -33.22 21.98 4.01
C ALA A 218 -34.55 21.22 4.01
N LYS A 219 -35.24 21.27 2.87
CA LYS A 219 -36.36 20.42 2.49
C LYS A 219 -35.84 19.42 1.45
N ASN A 220 -36.03 18.12 1.67
CA ASN A 220 -35.42 17.06 0.86
C ASN A 220 -36.47 16.17 0.20
N SER A 221 -36.22 15.74 -1.03
CA SER A 221 -36.99 14.65 -1.65
C SER A 221 -36.67 13.28 -1.02
N PRO A 222 -37.55 12.28 -1.14
CA PRO A 222 -37.28 10.90 -0.71
C PRO A 222 -36.04 10.25 -1.36
N ASP A 223 -35.63 10.74 -2.53
CA ASP A 223 -34.44 10.27 -3.26
C ASP A 223 -33.15 11.02 -2.88
N SER A 224 -33.23 12.03 -2.00
CA SER A 224 -32.05 12.72 -1.45
C SER A 224 -31.17 11.78 -0.63
N PRO A 225 -29.81 11.87 -0.73
CA PRO A 225 -28.89 11.17 0.17
C PRO A 225 -29.15 11.37 1.67
N VAL A 226 -29.87 12.43 2.04
CA VAL A 226 -30.33 12.70 3.40
C VAL A 226 -31.32 11.63 3.88
N PHE A 227 -32.21 11.13 3.01
CA PHE A 227 -33.17 10.08 3.34
C PHE A 227 -32.45 8.77 3.73
N PHE A 228 -31.32 8.45 3.09
CA PHE A 228 -30.54 7.25 3.41
C PHE A 228 -29.86 7.37 4.78
N HIS A 229 -29.50 8.60 5.19
CA HIS A 229 -29.03 8.84 6.55
C HIS A 229 -30.15 8.63 7.59
N MET A 230 -31.35 9.13 7.31
CA MET A 230 -32.54 8.90 8.16
C MET A 230 -32.87 7.42 8.28
N ALA A 231 -32.95 6.68 7.17
CA ALA A 231 -33.20 5.24 7.18
C ALA A 231 -32.14 4.45 7.98
N ASN A 232 -30.86 4.85 7.89
CA ASN A 232 -29.78 4.30 8.73
C ASN A 232 -29.90 4.67 10.23
N LEU A 233 -30.65 5.73 10.61
CA LEU A 233 -30.99 6.00 12.02
C LEU A 233 -32.17 5.14 12.48
N ILE A 234 -33.19 4.97 11.64
CA ILE A 234 -34.38 4.16 11.95
C ILE A 234 -33.98 2.69 12.14
N VAL A 235 -33.21 2.11 11.21
CA VAL A 235 -32.72 0.71 11.35
C VAL A 235 -31.88 0.51 12.61
N ARG A 236 -31.12 1.52 13.05
CA ARG A 236 -30.40 1.46 14.35
C ARG A 236 -31.36 1.46 15.54
N LYS A 237 -32.44 2.25 15.48
CA LYS A 237 -33.47 2.27 16.52
C LYS A 237 -34.21 0.93 16.60
N LEU A 238 -34.55 0.30 15.47
CA LEU A 238 -35.12 -1.06 15.44
C LEU A 238 -34.19 -2.09 16.08
N LEU A 239 -32.87 -2.01 15.84
CA LEU A 239 -31.89 -2.88 16.50
C LEU A 239 -31.82 -2.63 18.02
N GLU A 240 -31.91 -1.37 18.45
CA GLU A 240 -31.97 -1.00 19.88
C GLU A 240 -33.26 -1.51 20.55
N LEU A 241 -34.41 -1.43 19.89
CA LEU A 241 -35.72 -1.97 20.35
C LEU A 241 -35.77 -3.51 20.35
N SER A 242 -35.02 -4.17 19.46
CA SER A 242 -34.84 -5.64 19.49
C SER A 242 -33.87 -6.13 20.59
N GLY A 243 -33.54 -5.28 21.57
CA GLY A 243 -32.68 -5.60 22.71
C GLY A 243 -31.17 -5.69 22.41
N MET A 244 -30.75 -5.41 21.18
CA MET A 244 -29.34 -5.54 20.77
C MET A 244 -28.52 -4.32 21.17
N LYS A 245 -27.27 -4.54 21.59
CA LYS A 245 -26.36 -3.48 22.04
C LYS A 245 -25.30 -3.16 20.98
N LEU A 246 -25.12 -1.87 20.69
CA LEU A 246 -24.11 -1.37 19.75
C LEU A 246 -22.70 -1.56 20.30
N ILE A 247 -21.84 -2.29 19.57
CA ILE A 247 -20.38 -2.31 19.82
C ILE A 247 -19.67 -1.80 18.55
N GLY A 248 -19.17 -0.57 18.62
CA GLY A 248 -18.40 0.08 17.57
C GLY A 248 -19.25 0.55 16.37
N ARG A 249 -19.71 -0.38 15.53
CA ARG A 249 -20.58 -0.12 14.36
C ARG A 249 -21.72 -1.14 14.19
N ASN A 250 -21.68 -2.25 14.93
CA ASN A 250 -22.54 -3.42 14.73
C ASN A 250 -23.33 -3.68 16.01
N TYR A 251 -24.48 -4.34 15.89
CA TYR A 251 -25.37 -4.64 17.02
C TYR A 251 -25.27 -6.10 17.42
N TYR A 252 -25.22 -6.37 18.74
CA TYR A 252 -24.97 -7.69 19.29
C TYR A 252 -25.97 -8.08 20.38
N GLN A 253 -26.34 -9.36 20.40
CA GLN A 253 -27.19 -10.01 21.38
C GLN A 253 -26.34 -10.45 22.59
N PHE A 254 -26.59 -9.83 23.75
CA PHE A 254 -25.85 -10.10 25.00
C PHE A 254 -26.46 -11.23 25.84
N ASP A 255 -27.74 -11.49 25.63
CA ASP A 255 -28.51 -12.64 26.09
C ASP A 255 -27.99 -13.93 25.43
N ARG A 256 -27.85 -13.95 24.10
CA ARG A 256 -27.42 -15.13 23.32
C ARG A 256 -25.90 -15.34 23.29
N LYS A 257 -25.18 -14.98 24.37
CA LYS A 257 -23.73 -15.14 24.46
C LYS A 257 -23.31 -16.62 24.43
N ILE A 258 -22.19 -16.91 23.76
CA ILE A 258 -21.57 -18.24 23.73
C ILE A 258 -20.25 -18.16 24.52
N ASP A 259 -20.18 -18.85 25.65
CA ASP A 259 -19.00 -18.88 26.51
C ASP A 259 -18.05 -20.02 26.11
N LEU A 260 -16.76 -19.69 25.95
CA LEU A 260 -15.67 -20.59 25.56
C LEU A 260 -14.63 -20.64 26.68
N ASP A 261 -15.03 -21.20 27.82
CA ASP A 261 -14.28 -21.15 29.09
C ASP A 261 -12.85 -21.69 29.00
N ARG A 262 -12.65 -22.75 28.21
CA ARG A 262 -11.33 -23.34 27.91
C ARG A 262 -10.30 -22.31 27.42
N TYR A 263 -10.75 -21.26 26.76
CA TYR A 263 -9.91 -20.20 26.20
C TYR A 263 -10.09 -18.85 26.92
N LYS A 264 -10.88 -18.81 28.00
CA LYS A 264 -11.36 -17.60 28.67
C LYS A 264 -12.03 -16.59 27.73
N LEU A 265 -12.75 -17.03 26.68
CA LEU A 265 -13.42 -16.11 25.74
C LEU A 265 -14.95 -16.16 25.87
N THR A 266 -15.61 -15.07 25.44
CA THR A 266 -17.05 -15.04 25.18
C THR A 266 -17.28 -14.50 23.77
N LEU A 267 -18.17 -15.15 23.03
CA LEU A 267 -18.54 -14.82 21.66
C LEU A 267 -20.00 -14.36 21.63
N PHE A 268 -20.22 -13.11 21.20
CA PHE A 268 -21.54 -12.50 21.11
C PHE A 268 -22.01 -12.52 19.65
N PRO A 269 -23.14 -13.19 19.33
CA PRO A 269 -23.75 -13.11 18.01
C PRO A 269 -24.42 -11.74 17.80
N GLY A 270 -24.71 -11.40 16.56
CA GLY A 270 -25.22 -10.09 16.18
C GLY A 270 -25.26 -9.88 14.68
N PHE A 271 -25.52 -8.65 14.27
CA PHE A 271 -25.80 -8.28 12.88
C PHE A 271 -25.01 -7.03 12.46
N MET A 272 -24.56 -7.04 11.21
CA MET A 272 -24.07 -5.89 10.48
C MET A 272 -25.17 -5.43 9.54
N THR A 273 -25.64 -4.19 9.69
CA THR A 273 -26.67 -3.59 8.84
C THR A 273 -26.11 -2.38 8.09
N ASN A 274 -26.46 -2.23 6.81
CA ASN A 274 -26.18 -1.02 6.04
C ASN A 274 -27.35 -0.72 5.08
N VAL A 275 -27.94 0.47 5.17
CA VAL A 275 -29.01 0.90 4.26
C VAL A 275 -28.40 1.73 3.12
N ASN A 276 -28.76 1.41 1.87
CA ASN A 276 -28.37 2.16 0.67
C ASN A 276 -29.43 1.98 -0.44
N ILE A 277 -29.39 2.81 -1.48
CA ILE A 277 -30.11 2.52 -2.73
C ILE A 277 -29.32 1.50 -3.57
N TYR A 278 -30.07 0.60 -4.21
CA TYR A 278 -29.63 -0.33 -5.24
C TYR A 278 -30.71 -0.35 -6.32
N GLU A 279 -30.35 -0.04 -7.57
CA GLU A 279 -31.25 0.01 -8.74
C GLU A 279 -32.67 0.54 -8.45
N GLY A 280 -32.74 1.82 -8.04
CA GLY A 280 -33.98 2.56 -7.74
C GLY A 280 -34.67 2.19 -6.42
N SER A 281 -34.32 1.04 -5.82
CA SER A 281 -34.91 0.51 -4.58
C SER A 281 -34.03 0.82 -3.36
N LEU A 282 -34.65 1.24 -2.26
CA LEU A 282 -33.94 1.35 -0.98
C LEU A 282 -33.90 -0.03 -0.30
N MET A 283 -32.72 -0.52 0.08
CA MET A 283 -32.57 -1.82 0.73
C MET A 283 -31.64 -1.80 1.93
N ILE A 284 -31.92 -2.67 2.90
CA ILE A 284 -31.10 -2.95 4.06
C ILE A 284 -30.27 -4.20 3.76
N ASN A 285 -28.95 -4.07 3.59
CA ASN A 285 -28.04 -5.21 3.58
C ASN A 285 -27.79 -5.68 5.02
N VAL A 286 -27.96 -6.98 5.31
CA VAL A 286 -27.82 -7.56 6.66
C VAL A 286 -26.93 -8.81 6.62
N ASP A 287 -25.82 -8.85 7.36
CA ASP A 287 -24.99 -10.07 7.51
C ASP A 287 -24.69 -10.39 8.98
N LEU A 288 -24.48 -11.67 9.28
CA LEU A 288 -24.16 -12.16 10.61
C LEU A 288 -22.79 -11.66 11.07
N SER A 289 -22.72 -11.19 12.32
CA SER A 289 -21.52 -10.67 12.96
C SER A 289 -21.29 -11.38 14.30
N HIS A 290 -20.02 -11.67 14.62
CA HIS A 290 -19.66 -12.28 15.90
C HIS A 290 -18.58 -11.43 16.58
N LYS A 291 -18.85 -10.94 17.80
CA LYS A 291 -17.86 -10.20 18.60
C LYS A 291 -17.21 -11.16 19.59
N VAL A 292 -15.90 -11.39 19.43
CA VAL A 292 -15.10 -12.09 20.43
C VAL A 292 -14.56 -11.09 21.45
N LEU A 293 -14.87 -11.30 22.72
CA LEU A 293 -14.33 -10.58 23.87
C LEU A 293 -13.60 -11.56 24.79
N ASN A 294 -12.54 -11.10 25.45
CA ASN A 294 -11.84 -11.87 26.46
C ASN A 294 -12.50 -11.71 27.83
N LYS A 295 -12.67 -12.80 28.58
CA LYS A 295 -13.14 -12.81 29.97
C LYS A 295 -12.08 -12.27 30.93
N THR A 296 -10.78 -12.45 30.63
CA THR A 296 -9.74 -11.79 31.43
C THR A 296 -9.66 -10.30 31.15
N THR A 297 -9.64 -9.51 32.22
CA THR A 297 -9.37 -8.07 32.17
C THR A 297 -7.88 -7.81 31.89
N VAL A 298 -7.53 -6.60 31.47
CA VAL A 298 -6.12 -6.21 31.29
C VAL A 298 -5.39 -6.25 32.64
N TYR A 299 -6.07 -5.93 33.75
CA TYR A 299 -5.50 -6.08 35.08
C TYR A 299 -5.12 -7.53 35.40
N GLN A 300 -6.03 -8.48 35.17
CA GLN A 300 -5.74 -9.90 35.36
C GLN A 300 -4.61 -10.38 34.43
N ARG A 301 -4.54 -9.88 33.19
CA ARG A 301 -3.43 -10.22 32.28
C ARG A 301 -2.09 -9.63 32.75
N LEU A 302 -2.09 -8.46 33.40
CA LEU A 302 -0.90 -7.91 34.06
C LEU A 302 -0.48 -8.78 35.24
N GLN A 303 -1.42 -9.21 36.10
CA GLN A 303 -1.15 -10.15 37.21
C GLN A 303 -0.59 -11.50 36.70
N ASP A 304 -1.16 -12.05 35.62
CA ASP A 304 -0.65 -13.27 34.96
C ASP A 304 0.81 -13.11 34.49
N ILE A 305 1.23 -11.91 34.05
CA ILE A 305 2.61 -11.65 33.59
C ILE A 305 3.55 -11.40 34.77
N PHE A 306 3.14 -10.62 35.77
CA PHE A 306 3.95 -10.31 36.94
C PHE A 306 4.18 -11.54 37.85
N SER A 307 3.27 -12.52 37.85
CA SER A 307 3.47 -13.81 38.52
C SER A 307 4.42 -14.77 37.77
N GLN A 308 4.74 -14.50 36.50
CA GLN A 308 5.65 -15.33 35.68
C GLN A 308 7.12 -14.87 35.74
N TYR A 309 7.40 -13.66 36.25
CA TYR A 309 8.74 -13.07 36.27
C TYR A 309 9.07 -12.42 37.61
N GLN A 310 10.17 -12.84 38.25
CA GLN A 310 10.67 -12.23 39.49
C GLN A 310 11.22 -10.81 39.27
N ASP A 311 11.73 -10.49 38.08
CA ASP A 311 12.13 -9.12 37.73
C ASP A 311 10.91 -8.30 37.27
N VAL A 312 10.47 -7.38 38.13
CA VAL A 312 9.44 -6.35 37.87
C VAL A 312 9.69 -5.63 36.55
N LYS A 313 10.95 -5.32 36.21
CA LYS A 313 11.28 -4.62 34.98
C LYS A 313 11.08 -5.52 33.76
N HIS A 314 11.45 -6.79 33.82
CA HIS A 314 11.16 -7.76 32.76
C HIS A 314 9.65 -7.99 32.59
N ALA A 315 8.88 -8.00 33.68
CA ALA A 315 7.43 -8.07 33.65
C ALA A 315 6.79 -6.83 32.98
N GLN A 316 7.25 -5.63 33.30
CA GLN A 316 6.84 -4.38 32.64
C GLN A 316 7.19 -4.36 31.15
N ASP A 317 8.43 -4.74 30.80
CA ASP A 317 8.92 -4.82 29.42
C ASP A 317 8.09 -5.80 28.59
N THR A 318 7.72 -6.94 29.18
CA THR A 318 6.92 -8.00 28.53
C THR A 318 5.46 -7.61 28.40
N SER A 319 4.87 -7.04 29.46
CA SER A 319 3.52 -6.46 29.44
C SER A 319 3.39 -5.37 28.37
N THR A 320 4.41 -4.53 28.24
CA THR A 320 4.47 -3.47 27.21
C THR A 320 4.53 -4.07 25.80
N LYS A 321 5.34 -5.11 25.57
CA LYS A 321 5.45 -5.82 24.27
C LYS A 321 4.17 -6.56 23.87
N GLU A 322 3.41 -7.08 24.83
CA GLU A 322 2.17 -7.80 24.56
C GLU A 322 0.96 -6.86 24.38
N LEU A 323 0.75 -5.93 25.31
CA LEU A 323 -0.49 -5.15 25.43
C LEU A 323 -0.48 -3.88 24.57
N VAL A 324 0.67 -3.21 24.40
CA VAL A 324 0.72 -1.98 23.60
C VAL A 324 0.47 -2.29 22.13
N GLY A 325 -0.50 -1.58 21.55
CA GLY A 325 -0.99 -1.82 20.20
C GLY A 325 -2.34 -2.54 20.15
N GLN A 326 -2.76 -3.22 21.23
CA GLN A 326 -4.04 -3.93 21.29
C GLN A 326 -5.24 -2.97 21.42
N ILE A 327 -6.42 -3.48 21.09
CA ILE A 327 -7.70 -2.78 21.27
C ILE A 327 -8.45 -3.40 22.44
N VAL A 328 -8.82 -2.58 23.41
CA VAL A 328 -9.60 -2.95 24.60
C VAL A 328 -11.03 -2.43 24.52
N LEU A 329 -11.96 -3.14 25.15
CA LEU A 329 -13.34 -2.71 25.39
C LEU A 329 -13.47 -2.29 26.85
N THR A 330 -14.04 -1.12 27.12
CA THR A 330 -14.36 -0.67 28.47
C THR A 330 -15.73 -1.19 28.89
N THR A 331 -15.78 -1.99 29.97
CA THR A 331 -16.97 -2.76 30.38
C THR A 331 -18.19 -1.88 30.68
N TYR A 332 -17.96 -0.74 31.34
CA TYR A 332 -18.96 0.22 31.81
C TYR A 332 -19.67 1.03 30.71
N ASN A 333 -19.17 1.04 29.47
CA ASN A 333 -19.81 1.82 28.38
C ASN A 333 -19.64 1.23 26.97
N SER A 334 -19.07 0.03 26.82
CA SER A 334 -18.84 -0.68 25.54
C SER A 334 -18.07 0.13 24.47
N LYS A 335 -17.30 1.16 24.87
CA LYS A 335 -16.39 1.87 23.96
C LYS A 335 -15.09 1.07 23.76
N THR A 336 -14.50 1.20 22.58
CA THR A 336 -13.21 0.57 22.26
C THR A 336 -12.09 1.58 22.16
N TYR A 337 -10.99 1.32 22.85
CA TYR A 337 -9.80 2.17 22.88
C TYR A 337 -8.57 1.38 22.43
N LYS A 338 -7.53 2.07 21.94
CA LYS A 338 -6.25 1.44 21.61
C LYS A 338 -5.23 1.77 22.70
N ILE A 339 -4.56 0.76 23.24
CA ILE A 339 -3.41 0.98 24.12
C ILE A 339 -2.27 1.52 23.24
N ASP A 340 -1.90 2.79 23.42
CA ASP A 340 -0.69 3.37 22.82
C ASP A 340 0.52 3.28 23.77
N GLU A 341 0.29 3.16 25.08
CA GLU A 341 1.30 3.17 26.15
C GLU A 341 0.68 2.70 27.49
N ILE A 342 1.51 2.32 28.47
CA ILE A 342 1.09 2.00 29.85
C ILE A 342 1.82 2.98 30.79
N ALA A 343 1.07 3.72 31.58
CA ALA A 343 1.59 4.62 32.61
C ALA A 343 1.77 3.85 33.92
N TRP A 344 2.99 3.35 34.14
CA TRP A 344 3.37 2.62 35.35
C TRP A 344 3.54 3.52 36.58
N GLU A 345 3.65 4.83 36.35
CA GLU A 345 3.81 5.90 37.36
C GLU A 345 2.47 6.52 37.81
N ARG A 346 1.34 6.00 37.31
CA ARG A 346 -0.02 6.50 37.61
C ARG A 346 -0.93 5.38 38.08
N SER A 347 -1.81 5.70 39.02
CA SER A 347 -2.79 4.76 39.59
C SER A 347 -4.18 5.40 39.74
N PRO A 348 -5.26 4.59 39.89
CA PRO A 348 -6.63 5.10 40.09
C PRO A 348 -6.83 6.06 41.27
N SER A 349 -5.94 6.01 42.26
CA SER A 349 -5.93 6.91 43.42
C SER A 349 -5.61 8.37 43.07
N GLN A 350 -4.93 8.61 41.95
CA GLN A 350 -4.54 9.96 41.53
C GLN A 350 -5.74 10.75 40.96
N SER A 351 -5.72 12.07 41.16
CA SER A 351 -6.69 13.00 40.57
C SER A 351 -6.31 13.44 39.16
N PHE A 352 -7.32 13.79 38.38
CA PHE A 352 -7.19 14.43 37.07
C PHE A 352 -8.14 15.64 36.96
N PRO A 353 -7.79 16.66 36.16
CA PRO A 353 -8.69 17.76 35.85
C PRO A 353 -9.87 17.30 35.00
N MET A 354 -11.08 17.59 35.48
CA MET A 354 -12.30 17.55 34.68
C MET A 354 -12.41 18.79 33.78
N ARG A 355 -13.42 18.81 32.90
CA ARG A 355 -13.59 19.88 31.89
C ARG A 355 -14.09 21.21 32.47
N ASP A 356 -14.68 21.15 33.67
CA ASP A 356 -15.04 22.29 34.53
C ASP A 356 -13.84 22.84 35.32
N GLY A 357 -12.66 22.22 35.20
CA GLY A 357 -11.45 22.55 35.98
C GLY A 357 -11.36 21.88 37.34
N SER A 358 -12.41 21.19 37.81
CA SER A 358 -12.42 20.49 39.09
C SER A 358 -11.45 19.30 39.11
N GLN A 359 -10.99 18.90 40.29
CA GLN A 359 -10.12 17.73 40.46
C GLN A 359 -10.93 16.53 40.94
N CYS A 360 -10.87 15.43 40.20
CA CYS A 360 -11.54 14.18 40.55
C CYS A 360 -10.57 13.00 40.48
N SER A 361 -10.60 12.08 41.45
CA SER A 361 -9.85 10.83 41.36
C SER A 361 -10.55 9.85 40.41
N PHE A 362 -9.79 8.93 39.78
CA PHE A 362 -10.41 7.93 38.92
C PHE A 362 -11.40 7.06 39.71
N ILE A 363 -11.07 6.70 40.96
CA ILE A 363 -11.96 5.94 41.84
C ILE A 363 -13.30 6.67 42.03
N LYS A 364 -13.29 7.96 42.37
CA LYS A 364 -14.52 8.75 42.51
C LYS A 364 -15.26 8.89 41.17
N TYR A 365 -14.55 9.21 40.09
CA TYR A 365 -15.14 9.36 38.77
C TYR A 365 -15.87 8.11 38.26
N TYR A 366 -15.29 6.91 38.45
CA TYR A 366 -15.92 5.66 38.01
C TYR A 366 -17.08 5.23 38.90
N LEU A 367 -17.02 5.55 40.20
CA LEU A 367 -18.13 5.35 41.13
C LEU A 367 -19.29 6.30 40.79
N ASP A 368 -19.10 7.61 40.85
CA ASP A 368 -20.16 8.62 40.68
C ASP A 368 -20.86 8.48 39.31
N LYS A 369 -20.08 8.35 38.22
CA LYS A 369 -20.61 8.44 36.85
C LYS A 369 -21.08 7.12 36.24
N TYR A 370 -20.54 5.99 36.69
CA TYR A 370 -20.84 4.68 36.12
C TYR A 370 -21.29 3.65 37.16
N GLN A 371 -21.30 4.00 38.45
CA GLN A 371 -21.62 3.10 39.57
C GLN A 371 -20.70 1.86 39.61
N VAL A 372 -19.42 2.06 39.25
CA VAL A 372 -18.38 1.01 39.25
C VAL A 372 -17.31 1.32 40.28
N LYS A 373 -17.21 0.45 41.29
CA LYS A 373 -16.12 0.45 42.26
C LYS A 373 -14.88 -0.23 41.66
N ILE A 374 -13.71 0.39 41.84
CA ILE A 374 -12.41 -0.19 41.50
C ILE A 374 -11.89 -0.98 42.71
N ILE A 375 -11.33 -2.16 42.48
CA ILE A 375 -10.82 -3.06 43.52
C ILE A 375 -9.35 -2.76 43.85
N ASP A 376 -8.48 -2.61 42.85
CA ASP A 376 -7.06 -2.25 43.11
C ASP A 376 -6.81 -0.73 42.91
N PRO A 377 -6.57 0.03 43.99
CA PRO A 377 -6.26 1.47 43.92
C PRO A 377 -4.83 1.78 43.40
N ASN A 378 -3.97 0.77 43.26
CA ASN A 378 -2.53 0.89 42.95
C ASN A 378 -2.15 0.37 41.55
N GLN A 379 -3.07 -0.27 40.81
CA GLN A 379 -2.83 -0.73 39.44
C GLN A 379 -2.35 0.41 38.51
N PRO A 380 -1.51 0.13 37.49
CA PRO A 380 -1.09 1.14 36.51
C PRO A 380 -2.27 1.64 35.65
N LEU A 381 -2.11 2.73 34.89
CA LEU A 381 -3.14 3.20 33.95
C LEU A 381 -2.76 2.92 32.48
N LEU A 382 -3.75 2.58 31.66
CA LEU A 382 -3.59 2.43 30.21
C LEU A 382 -3.76 3.78 29.52
N VAL A 383 -2.87 4.10 28.57
CA VAL A 383 -2.89 5.37 27.84
C VAL A 383 -3.37 5.13 26.40
N SER A 384 -4.50 5.73 26.03
CA SER A 384 -5.04 5.74 24.67
C SER A 384 -4.94 7.15 24.09
N LYS A 385 -4.13 7.35 23.05
CA LYS A 385 -3.88 8.70 22.48
C LYS A 385 -5.03 9.09 21.54
N PRO A 386 -5.42 10.38 21.44
CA PRO A 386 -6.60 10.78 20.66
C PRO A 386 -6.42 10.46 19.18
N SER A 387 -7.45 9.88 18.56
CA SER A 387 -7.43 9.49 17.15
C SER A 387 -7.46 10.71 16.23
N LYS A 388 -7.28 10.50 14.91
CA LYS A 388 -7.46 11.57 13.91
C LYS A 388 -8.84 12.24 14.00
N LYS A 389 -9.88 11.52 14.46
CA LYS A 389 -11.24 12.06 14.65
C LYS A 389 -11.32 12.91 15.91
N ASP A 390 -10.78 12.41 17.03
CA ASP A 390 -10.91 13.07 18.33
C ASP A 390 -10.13 14.40 18.35
N ARG A 391 -8.95 14.44 17.71
CA ARG A 391 -8.17 15.68 17.52
C ARG A 391 -8.90 16.71 16.66
N ARG A 392 -9.64 16.28 15.64
CA ARG A 392 -10.51 17.15 14.83
C ARG A 392 -11.73 17.66 15.62
N ALA A 393 -12.07 17.01 16.74
CA ALA A 393 -13.08 17.44 17.70
C ALA A 393 -12.44 18.10 18.95
N GLY A 394 -11.25 18.70 18.81
CA GLY A 394 -10.57 19.46 19.87
C GLY A 394 -9.89 18.62 20.96
N VAL A 395 -10.03 17.30 20.98
CA VAL A 395 -9.46 16.45 22.04
C VAL A 395 -7.96 16.25 21.82
N THR A 396 -7.15 16.97 22.60
CA THR A 396 -5.68 16.93 22.58
C THR A 396 -5.09 16.01 23.65
N SER A 397 -5.72 15.93 24.82
CA SER A 397 -5.27 15.12 25.97
C SER A 397 -5.51 13.61 25.78
N PRO A 398 -4.60 12.74 26.22
CA PRO A 398 -4.78 11.30 26.13
C PRO A 398 -5.83 10.79 27.11
N PHE A 399 -6.57 9.76 26.72
CA PHE A 399 -7.48 9.05 27.61
C PHE A 399 -6.68 8.11 28.52
N LEU A 400 -6.90 8.23 29.84
CA LEU A 400 -6.38 7.32 30.85
C LEU A 400 -7.48 6.35 31.28
N LEU A 401 -7.21 5.06 31.21
CA LEU A 401 -8.17 3.97 31.42
C LEU A 401 -7.64 3.00 32.49
N VAL A 402 -8.54 2.46 33.30
CA VAL A 402 -8.22 1.53 34.39
C VAL A 402 -8.17 0.09 33.83
N PRO A 403 -7.04 -0.65 33.95
CA PRO A 403 -6.90 -2.01 33.42
C PRO A 403 -7.97 -3.01 33.87
N GLU A 404 -8.46 -2.87 35.10
CA GLU A 404 -9.53 -3.71 35.69
C GLU A 404 -10.85 -3.55 34.94
N LEU A 405 -11.12 -2.36 34.41
CA LEU A 405 -12.35 -2.03 33.68
C LEU A 405 -12.23 -2.22 32.16
N CYS A 406 -11.13 -2.82 31.71
CA CYS A 406 -10.79 -3.04 30.30
C CYS A 406 -10.66 -4.54 30.00
N CYS A 407 -11.41 -5.03 29.01
CA CYS A 407 -11.24 -6.39 28.45
C CYS A 407 -10.49 -6.31 27.12
N VAL A 408 -9.58 -7.25 26.85
CA VAL A 408 -8.94 -7.39 25.53
C VAL A 408 -9.99 -7.81 24.49
N THR A 409 -9.97 -7.20 23.30
CA THR A 409 -10.91 -7.53 22.21
C THR A 409 -10.29 -8.37 21.11
N GLY A 410 -11.07 -9.31 20.58
CA GLY A 410 -10.63 -10.23 19.55
C GLY A 410 -9.68 -11.30 20.07
N ILE A 411 -8.86 -11.81 19.15
CA ILE A 411 -7.99 -12.97 19.34
C ILE A 411 -6.52 -12.54 19.34
N SER A 412 -5.68 -13.11 20.19
CA SER A 412 -4.23 -12.86 20.19
C SER A 412 -3.52 -13.57 19.04
N ASP A 413 -2.34 -13.11 18.63
CA ASP A 413 -1.58 -13.81 17.56
C ASP A 413 -1.13 -15.22 17.99
N VAL A 414 -0.96 -15.46 19.30
CA VAL A 414 -0.72 -16.80 19.86
C VAL A 414 -1.95 -17.70 19.63
N MET A 415 -3.14 -17.24 20.01
CA MET A 415 -4.40 -17.98 19.77
C MET A 415 -4.64 -18.19 18.26
N ARG A 416 -4.35 -17.20 17.39
CA ARG A 416 -4.42 -17.37 15.92
C ARG A 416 -3.48 -18.45 15.39
N SER A 417 -2.39 -18.74 16.09
CA SER A 417 -1.43 -19.79 15.71
C SER A 417 -1.82 -21.19 16.18
N ASP A 418 -2.72 -21.30 17.17
CA ASP A 418 -3.30 -22.59 17.58
C ASP A 418 -4.38 -23.03 16.58
N PHE A 419 -4.06 -24.07 15.83
CA PHE A 419 -4.96 -24.69 14.86
C PHE A 419 -6.21 -25.30 15.51
N GLN A 420 -6.11 -25.85 16.72
CA GLN A 420 -7.27 -26.45 17.40
C GLN A 420 -8.24 -25.36 17.87
N PHE A 421 -7.75 -24.30 18.50
CA PHE A 421 -8.56 -23.12 18.82
C PHE A 421 -9.21 -22.52 17.58
N MET A 422 -8.45 -22.29 16.50
CA MET A 422 -9.00 -21.72 15.27
C MET A 422 -10.05 -22.62 14.61
N LYS A 423 -9.88 -23.95 14.68
CA LYS A 423 -10.89 -24.93 14.21
C LYS A 423 -12.15 -24.92 15.07
N GLU A 424 -12.02 -24.76 16.39
CA GLU A 424 -13.13 -24.69 17.33
C GLU A 424 -13.90 -23.37 17.18
N MET A 425 -13.22 -22.23 17.07
CA MET A 425 -13.85 -20.94 16.76
C MET A 425 -14.53 -20.93 15.37
N ALA A 426 -13.98 -21.67 14.40
CA ALA A 426 -14.56 -21.79 13.07
C ALA A 426 -15.93 -22.47 13.08
N SER A 427 -16.21 -23.44 13.96
CA SER A 427 -17.55 -24.08 14.00
C SER A 427 -18.66 -23.12 14.42
N TYR A 428 -18.37 -22.12 15.25
CA TYR A 428 -19.31 -21.07 15.64
C TYR A 428 -19.41 -19.93 14.60
N THR A 429 -18.32 -19.61 13.91
CA THR A 429 -18.22 -18.40 13.07
C THR A 429 -18.40 -18.66 11.57
N HIS A 430 -17.98 -19.82 11.05
CA HIS A 430 -18.14 -20.21 9.64
C HIS A 430 -19.52 -20.83 9.38
N VAL A 431 -20.58 -20.08 9.68
CA VAL A 431 -21.96 -20.46 9.38
C VAL A 431 -22.11 -20.71 7.87
N ASP A 432 -22.64 -21.88 7.52
CA ASP A 432 -22.97 -22.36 6.17
C ASP A 432 -24.11 -21.58 5.49
N ALA A 433 -24.34 -21.82 4.20
CA ALA A 433 -25.38 -21.15 3.42
C ALA A 433 -26.81 -21.30 4.00
N PRO A 434 -27.38 -22.51 4.15
CA PRO A 434 -28.74 -22.66 4.66
C PRO A 434 -28.88 -22.18 6.11
N THR A 435 -27.93 -22.43 7.00
CA THR A 435 -27.99 -21.91 8.38
C THR A 435 -27.87 -20.38 8.43
N ARG A 436 -27.08 -19.76 7.55
CA ARG A 436 -27.00 -18.29 7.46
C ARG A 436 -28.30 -17.70 6.93
N TYR A 437 -28.86 -18.25 5.86
CA TYR A 437 -30.17 -17.86 5.34
C TYR A 437 -31.24 -17.95 6.43
N ASN A 438 -31.33 -19.08 7.14
CA ASN A 438 -32.31 -19.28 8.21
C ASN A 438 -32.17 -18.26 9.35
N ARG A 439 -30.93 -17.94 9.79
CA ARG A 439 -30.70 -16.90 10.82
C ARG A 439 -31.04 -15.49 10.34
N LEU A 440 -30.81 -15.18 9.06
CA LEU A 440 -31.17 -13.89 8.47
C LEU A 440 -32.69 -13.75 8.27
N ARG A 441 -33.37 -14.83 7.87
CA ARG A 441 -34.82 -14.88 7.78
C ARG A 441 -35.47 -14.78 9.16
N GLN A 442 -34.91 -15.46 10.17
CA GLN A 442 -35.34 -15.29 11.55
C GLN A 442 -35.20 -13.84 12.02
N PHE A 443 -34.11 -13.14 11.68
CA PHE A 443 -33.96 -11.72 12.00
C PHE A 443 -35.06 -10.83 11.37
N VAL A 444 -35.51 -11.14 10.15
CA VAL A 444 -36.67 -10.47 9.55
C VAL A 444 -37.95 -10.77 10.33
N THR A 445 -38.18 -12.03 10.71
CA THR A 445 -39.32 -12.45 11.54
C THR A 445 -39.32 -11.78 12.91
N ASP A 446 -38.18 -11.77 13.62
CA ASP A 446 -38.02 -11.18 14.96
C ASP A 446 -38.37 -9.67 14.95
N ILE A 447 -38.08 -8.95 13.86
CA ILE A 447 -38.47 -7.53 13.67
C ILE A 447 -39.97 -7.37 13.35
N HIS A 448 -40.56 -8.28 12.58
CA HIS A 448 -42.00 -8.25 12.26
C HIS A 448 -42.89 -8.64 13.46
N GLN A 449 -42.38 -9.49 14.36
CA GLN A 449 -43.10 -9.94 15.56
C GLN A 449 -42.98 -8.99 16.75
N ASN A 450 -41.99 -8.09 16.79
CA ASN A 450 -41.80 -7.12 17.87
C ASN A 450 -42.74 -5.91 17.68
N PRO A 451 -43.72 -5.65 18.59
CA PRO A 451 -44.67 -4.55 18.44
C PRO A 451 -44.00 -3.16 18.48
N GLU A 452 -42.94 -2.97 19.26
CA GLU A 452 -42.21 -1.70 19.34
C GLU A 452 -41.49 -1.38 18.00
N CYS A 453 -40.99 -2.42 17.32
CA CYS A 453 -40.43 -2.28 15.97
C CYS A 453 -41.50 -1.91 14.94
N GLN A 454 -42.72 -2.47 15.05
CA GLN A 454 -43.83 -2.15 14.14
C GLN A 454 -44.42 -0.75 14.40
N ASP A 455 -44.57 -0.34 15.66
CA ASP A 455 -44.92 1.03 16.05
C ASP A 455 -43.88 2.04 15.52
N GLU A 456 -42.59 1.76 15.66
CA GLU A 456 -41.55 2.63 15.09
C GLU A 456 -41.58 2.68 13.56
N LEU A 457 -41.72 1.55 12.87
CA LEU A 457 -41.87 1.52 11.41
C LEU A 457 -43.12 2.29 10.92
N GLY A 458 -44.22 2.19 11.68
CA GLY A 458 -45.49 2.89 11.41
C GLY A 458 -45.36 4.41 11.40
N LYS A 459 -44.67 5.01 12.40
CA LYS A 459 -44.43 6.46 12.47
C LYS A 459 -43.76 7.02 11.21
N TRP A 460 -42.81 6.26 10.65
CA TRP A 460 -42.08 6.65 9.45
C TRP A 460 -42.79 6.29 8.14
N ASN A 461 -43.96 5.65 8.21
CA ASN A 461 -44.65 5.02 7.08
C ASN A 461 -43.76 4.05 6.28
N ILE A 462 -42.78 3.42 6.94
CA ILE A 462 -41.84 2.48 6.33
C ILE A 462 -42.36 1.05 6.48
N LYS A 463 -42.57 0.35 5.37
CA LYS A 463 -42.84 -1.08 5.35
C LYS A 463 -41.58 -1.83 4.91
N LEU A 464 -41.18 -2.83 5.68
CA LEU A 464 -40.11 -3.76 5.30
C LEU A 464 -40.70 -4.92 4.49
N ASP A 465 -39.86 -5.53 3.65
CA ASP A 465 -40.19 -6.81 3.03
C ASP A 465 -40.15 -7.95 4.08
N THR A 466 -41.02 -8.94 3.91
CA THR A 466 -41.21 -10.04 4.88
C THR A 466 -40.25 -11.20 4.66
N ASP A 467 -39.47 -11.19 3.58
CA ASP A 467 -38.43 -12.17 3.27
C ASP A 467 -37.20 -11.49 2.66
N LEU A 468 -36.14 -12.27 2.46
CA LEU A 468 -34.92 -11.80 1.80
C LEU A 468 -35.12 -11.65 0.29
N VAL A 469 -34.47 -10.64 -0.30
CA VAL A 469 -34.59 -10.27 -1.73
C VAL A 469 -34.17 -11.40 -2.66
N LYS A 470 -35.06 -11.77 -3.58
CA LYS A 470 -34.90 -12.86 -4.56
C LYS A 470 -34.91 -12.30 -5.97
N PHE A 471 -34.05 -12.82 -6.85
CA PHE A 471 -33.92 -12.42 -8.26
C PHE A 471 -33.12 -13.47 -9.04
N GLU A 472 -33.06 -13.30 -10.36
CA GLU A 472 -32.28 -14.14 -11.27
C GLU A 472 -30.82 -13.66 -11.33
N GLY A 473 -29.85 -14.51 -10.97
CA GLY A 473 -28.45 -14.34 -11.36
C GLY A 473 -28.14 -15.12 -12.64
N ARG A 474 -26.89 -15.02 -13.14
CA ARG A 474 -26.41 -15.84 -14.27
C ARG A 474 -25.25 -16.74 -13.87
N LEU A 475 -25.09 -17.86 -14.56
CA LEU A 475 -24.07 -18.86 -14.27
C LEU A 475 -23.17 -19.10 -15.48
N LEU A 476 -21.92 -18.62 -15.42
CA LEU A 476 -20.96 -18.74 -16.53
C LEU A 476 -20.43 -20.17 -16.69
N ASP A 477 -20.24 -20.60 -17.95
CA ASP A 477 -19.64 -21.88 -18.34
C ASP A 477 -18.35 -22.24 -17.58
N ALA A 478 -18.14 -23.54 -17.36
CA ALA A 478 -16.86 -24.07 -16.90
C ALA A 478 -15.75 -23.81 -17.94
N GLU A 479 -14.68 -23.13 -17.53
CA GLU A 479 -13.53 -22.86 -18.41
C GLU A 479 -12.69 -24.13 -18.66
N GLN A 480 -12.05 -24.21 -19.82
CA GLN A 480 -11.08 -25.27 -20.12
C GLN A 480 -9.67 -24.85 -19.72
N ILE A 481 -9.02 -25.69 -18.92
CA ILE A 481 -7.63 -25.49 -18.49
C ILE A 481 -6.70 -26.07 -19.56
N LEU A 482 -5.90 -25.19 -20.16
CA LEU A 482 -4.97 -25.53 -21.22
C LEU A 482 -3.64 -26.01 -20.62
N TYR A 483 -3.16 -27.18 -21.04
CA TYR A 483 -1.80 -27.69 -20.82
C TYR A 483 -1.14 -27.96 -22.18
N PHE A 484 0.14 -28.35 -22.22
CA PHE A 484 0.89 -28.43 -23.49
C PHE A 484 0.29 -29.43 -24.50
N ASP A 485 0.02 -30.67 -24.08
CA ASP A 485 -0.46 -31.72 -25.00
C ASP A 485 -2.01 -31.85 -25.05
N ARG A 486 -2.74 -31.35 -24.02
CA ARG A 486 -4.18 -31.63 -23.81
C ARG A 486 -4.88 -30.55 -22.96
N ASN A 487 -6.20 -30.41 -23.12
CA ASN A 487 -7.06 -29.59 -22.26
C ASN A 487 -7.73 -30.42 -21.15
N ILE A 488 -8.04 -29.80 -20.02
CA ILE A 488 -8.81 -30.36 -18.91
C ILE A 488 -10.13 -29.59 -18.73
N ARG A 489 -11.21 -30.32 -18.45
CA ARG A 489 -12.43 -29.81 -17.81
C ARG A 489 -12.40 -30.20 -16.33
N TYR A 490 -12.66 -29.26 -15.43
CA TYR A 490 -12.67 -29.51 -13.98
C TYR A 490 -14.10 -29.72 -13.46
N ASN A 491 -14.24 -30.33 -12.27
CA ASN A 491 -15.55 -30.46 -11.62
C ASN A 491 -16.03 -29.08 -11.15
N TYR A 492 -17.08 -28.56 -11.77
CA TYR A 492 -17.67 -27.24 -11.51
C TYR A 492 -18.00 -27.01 -10.03
N ASN A 493 -18.44 -28.06 -9.32
CA ASN A 493 -18.79 -28.00 -7.89
C ASN A 493 -17.58 -27.94 -6.95
N GLU A 494 -16.43 -28.51 -7.35
CA GLU A 494 -15.19 -28.45 -6.56
C GLU A 494 -14.31 -27.24 -6.92
N ALA A 495 -14.38 -26.80 -8.19
CA ALA A 495 -13.56 -25.76 -8.80
C ALA A 495 -12.06 -25.89 -8.48
N ASP A 496 -11.59 -27.14 -8.55
CA ASP A 496 -10.25 -27.64 -8.23
C ASP A 496 -9.90 -28.66 -9.33
N TRP A 497 -8.66 -28.60 -9.85
CA TRP A 497 -8.11 -29.56 -10.82
C TRP A 497 -6.79 -30.19 -10.33
N SER A 498 -6.60 -30.27 -9.01
CA SER A 498 -5.41 -30.86 -8.35
C SER A 498 -5.18 -32.34 -8.67
N ARG A 499 -6.17 -33.08 -9.16
CA ARG A 499 -6.05 -34.51 -9.46
C ARG A 499 -5.72 -34.71 -10.94
N GLU A 500 -6.47 -34.03 -11.77
CA GLU A 500 -6.46 -34.02 -13.23
C GLU A 500 -5.13 -33.41 -13.70
N GLY A 501 -4.75 -32.25 -13.16
CA GLY A 501 -3.52 -31.54 -13.47
C GLY A 501 -2.23 -32.17 -12.93
N ARG A 502 -2.29 -33.24 -12.12
CA ARG A 502 -1.09 -33.83 -11.48
C ARG A 502 -0.09 -34.40 -12.49
N SER A 503 -0.58 -35.00 -13.56
CA SER A 503 0.23 -35.76 -14.52
C SER A 503 0.32 -35.07 -15.89
N MET A 504 0.08 -33.75 -15.93
CA MET A 504 -0.01 -32.97 -17.15
C MET A 504 1.29 -32.21 -17.43
N ARG A 505 1.69 -32.19 -18.69
CA ARG A 505 2.85 -31.44 -19.17
C ARG A 505 2.55 -29.94 -19.17
N HIS A 506 3.41 -29.16 -18.51
CA HIS A 506 3.27 -27.72 -18.42
C HIS A 506 3.47 -27.05 -19.80
N ILE A 507 2.75 -25.96 -20.07
CA ILE A 507 2.85 -25.16 -21.32
C ILE A 507 4.31 -24.78 -21.62
N SER A 508 5.06 -24.37 -20.59
CA SER A 508 6.50 -24.21 -20.66
C SER A 508 7.13 -24.73 -19.37
N ALA A 509 7.83 -25.86 -19.47
CA ALA A 509 8.67 -26.38 -18.40
C ALA A 509 10.09 -25.78 -18.46
N LYS A 510 10.72 -25.60 -17.30
CA LYS A 510 12.10 -25.09 -17.16
C LYS A 510 12.97 -26.12 -16.46
N SER A 511 14.04 -26.55 -17.13
CA SER A 511 15.01 -27.49 -16.54
C SER A 511 15.64 -26.91 -15.27
N LEU A 512 15.87 -27.76 -14.28
CA LEU A 512 16.49 -27.43 -13.00
C LEU A 512 17.79 -28.23 -12.87
N LEU A 513 18.91 -27.63 -13.27
CA LEU A 513 20.20 -28.31 -13.48
C LEU A 513 21.17 -28.07 -12.32
N HIS A 514 21.17 -26.85 -11.77
CA HIS A 514 22.18 -26.36 -10.84
C HIS A 514 21.50 -25.72 -9.63
N TRP A 515 20.93 -26.55 -8.76
CA TRP A 515 20.13 -26.11 -7.63
C TRP A 515 20.67 -26.62 -6.29
N ILE A 516 20.40 -25.87 -5.23
CA ILE A 516 20.99 -26.09 -3.90
C ILE A 516 19.88 -26.43 -2.91
N VAL A 517 20.07 -27.48 -2.12
CA VAL A 517 19.15 -27.89 -1.05
C VAL A 517 19.84 -27.77 0.30
N VAL A 518 19.38 -26.81 1.12
CA VAL A 518 19.97 -26.45 2.42
C VAL A 518 19.07 -26.90 3.58
N PHE A 519 19.62 -27.64 4.53
CA PHE A 519 18.89 -28.14 5.69
C PHE A 519 19.78 -28.40 6.92
N PRO A 520 19.25 -28.32 8.16
CA PRO A 520 19.94 -28.81 9.34
C PRO A 520 20.06 -30.34 9.31
N THR A 521 21.18 -30.92 9.74
CA THR A 521 21.48 -32.36 9.62
C THR A 521 20.36 -33.28 10.14
N LYS A 522 19.72 -32.91 11.26
CA LYS A 522 18.54 -33.62 11.81
C LYS A 522 17.33 -33.76 10.86
N GLU A 523 17.26 -32.96 9.80
CA GLU A 523 16.17 -32.96 8.81
C GLU A 523 16.52 -33.78 7.55
N GLU A 524 17.71 -34.38 7.46
CA GLU A 524 18.28 -35.03 6.26
C GLU A 524 17.32 -36.03 5.60
N GLN A 525 16.81 -37.02 6.35
CA GLN A 525 15.87 -38.03 5.81
C GLN A 525 14.58 -37.41 5.22
N ILE A 526 14.19 -36.24 5.71
CA ILE A 526 13.00 -35.51 5.27
C ILE A 526 13.32 -34.64 4.04
N ALA A 527 14.55 -34.10 3.96
CA ALA A 527 15.05 -33.40 2.79
C ALA A 527 15.26 -34.35 1.59
N SER A 528 15.94 -35.49 1.78
CA SER A 528 16.15 -36.49 0.74
C SER A 528 14.83 -37.03 0.19
N GLY A 529 13.88 -37.40 1.05
CA GLY A 529 12.55 -37.83 0.61
C GLY A 529 11.75 -36.76 -0.15
N LEU A 530 12.02 -35.47 0.06
CA LEU A 530 11.48 -34.39 -0.77
C LEU A 530 12.21 -34.29 -2.13
N ILE A 531 13.53 -34.46 -2.17
CA ILE A 531 14.32 -34.49 -3.41
C ILE A 531 13.83 -35.64 -4.31
N ASP A 532 13.72 -36.84 -3.78
CA ASP A 532 13.22 -38.02 -4.50
C ASP A 532 11.80 -37.81 -5.04
N ALA A 533 10.91 -37.25 -4.21
CA ALA A 533 9.55 -36.94 -4.62
C ALA A 533 9.50 -35.85 -5.71
N LEU A 534 10.40 -34.85 -5.67
CA LEU A 534 10.52 -33.84 -6.73
C LEU A 534 11.05 -34.43 -8.04
N LEU A 535 12.09 -35.26 -7.99
CA LEU A 535 12.64 -36.00 -9.13
C LEU A 535 11.58 -36.93 -9.79
N GLN A 536 10.59 -37.39 -9.02
CA GLN A 536 9.46 -38.17 -9.56
C GLN A 536 8.34 -37.29 -10.14
N VAL A 537 7.82 -36.30 -9.41
CA VAL A 537 6.64 -35.52 -9.86
C VAL A 537 6.94 -34.52 -10.97
N CYS A 538 8.20 -34.08 -11.13
CA CYS A 538 8.55 -33.09 -12.16
C CYS A 538 8.65 -33.69 -13.57
N LYS A 539 8.85 -35.01 -13.69
CA LYS A 539 8.93 -35.70 -14.98
C LYS A 539 7.63 -35.58 -15.81
N PRO A 540 6.42 -35.87 -15.27
CA PRO A 540 5.15 -35.61 -15.97
C PRO A 540 4.94 -34.15 -16.42
N PHE A 541 5.51 -33.17 -15.71
CA PHE A 541 5.41 -31.77 -16.09
C PHE A 541 6.21 -31.43 -17.37
N GLY A 542 7.07 -32.34 -17.85
CA GLY A 542 8.08 -32.05 -18.86
C GLY A 542 9.31 -31.33 -18.30
N MET A 543 9.48 -31.30 -16.97
CA MET A 543 10.51 -30.55 -16.28
C MET A 543 11.68 -31.47 -15.92
N HIS A 544 12.81 -31.31 -16.62
CA HIS A 544 14.03 -32.04 -16.29
C HIS A 544 14.63 -31.52 -14.97
N VAL A 545 15.04 -32.42 -14.09
CA VAL A 545 15.57 -32.09 -12.75
C VAL A 545 16.78 -32.96 -12.46
N GLU A 546 17.93 -32.32 -12.23
CA GLU A 546 19.16 -32.98 -11.80
C GLU A 546 19.21 -33.18 -10.29
N TYR A 547 20.17 -33.95 -9.79
CA TYR A 547 20.39 -34.09 -8.36
C TYR A 547 20.99 -32.79 -7.76
N PRO A 548 20.47 -32.27 -6.64
CA PRO A 548 20.89 -30.99 -6.08
C PRO A 548 22.26 -31.03 -5.39
N THR A 549 22.90 -29.87 -5.31
CA THR A 549 24.00 -29.63 -4.35
C THR A 549 23.43 -29.57 -2.94
N ILE A 550 23.77 -30.54 -2.10
CA ILE A 550 23.34 -30.59 -0.70
C ILE A 550 24.22 -29.69 0.16
N GLN A 551 23.61 -28.97 1.12
CA GLN A 551 24.30 -28.18 2.13
C GLN A 551 23.68 -28.47 3.51
N GLN A 552 24.40 -29.23 4.34
CA GLN A 552 23.98 -29.56 5.70
C GLN A 552 24.42 -28.49 6.70
N LEU A 553 23.66 -28.31 7.78
CA LEU A 553 23.94 -27.36 8.86
C LEU A 553 23.87 -28.04 10.23
N ASP A 554 24.86 -27.79 11.10
CA ASP A 554 24.86 -28.32 12.48
C ASP A 554 23.68 -27.81 13.33
N ASN A 555 23.13 -26.65 12.95
CA ASN A 555 22.12 -25.93 13.70
C ASN A 555 21.20 -25.12 12.78
N ASP A 556 20.07 -24.65 13.31
CA ASP A 556 19.04 -23.96 12.53
C ASP A 556 18.97 -22.44 12.76
N ARG A 557 20.08 -21.80 13.16
CA ARG A 557 20.18 -20.32 13.27
C ARG A 557 20.21 -19.66 11.89
N PRO A 558 19.60 -18.47 11.70
CA PRO A 558 19.60 -17.76 10.42
C PRO A 558 21.00 -17.55 9.84
N GLU A 559 21.98 -17.28 10.70
CA GLU A 559 23.37 -17.01 10.33
C GLU A 559 24.03 -18.21 9.65
N SER A 560 23.74 -19.44 10.10
CA SER A 560 24.33 -20.66 9.54
C SER A 560 23.81 -20.98 8.14
N TYR A 561 22.50 -20.81 7.89
CA TYR A 561 21.96 -20.88 6.53
C TYR A 561 22.58 -19.79 5.62
N LEU A 562 22.67 -18.54 6.11
CA LEU A 562 23.27 -17.44 5.34
C LEU A 562 24.76 -17.67 5.04
N GLN A 563 25.49 -18.33 5.93
CA GLN A 563 26.89 -18.70 5.73
C GLN A 563 27.02 -19.77 4.64
N ALA A 564 26.25 -20.86 4.72
CA ALA A 564 26.27 -21.90 3.68
C ALA A 564 25.87 -21.36 2.30
N LEU A 565 24.84 -20.52 2.23
CA LEU A 565 24.40 -19.89 0.96
C LEU A 565 25.48 -18.99 0.35
N LYS A 566 26.24 -18.26 1.15
CA LYS A 566 27.35 -17.41 0.67
C LYS A 566 28.52 -18.19 0.07
N TYR A 567 28.71 -19.46 0.46
CA TYR A 567 29.77 -20.32 -0.08
C TYR A 567 29.29 -21.24 -1.21
N SER A 568 27.99 -21.52 -1.31
CA SER A 568 27.44 -22.50 -2.27
C SER A 568 26.76 -21.88 -3.50
N ILE A 569 26.24 -20.66 -3.42
CA ILE A 569 25.62 -20.00 -4.58
C ILE A 569 26.68 -19.58 -5.60
N SER A 570 26.42 -19.89 -6.86
CA SER A 570 27.22 -19.48 -8.02
C SER A 570 26.39 -18.67 -9.01
N HIS A 571 27.03 -18.04 -10.00
CA HIS A 571 26.35 -17.37 -11.12
C HIS A 571 25.46 -18.31 -11.96
N ASN A 572 25.66 -19.63 -11.87
CA ASN A 572 24.90 -20.64 -12.60
C ASN A 572 23.79 -21.28 -11.74
N THR A 573 23.53 -20.79 -10.51
CA THR A 573 22.57 -21.42 -9.61
C THR A 573 21.11 -21.07 -9.98
N ASP A 574 20.36 -22.07 -10.45
CA ASP A 574 18.96 -21.92 -10.88
C ASP A 574 18.01 -21.59 -9.71
N LEU A 575 18.17 -22.28 -8.58
CA LEU A 575 17.27 -22.19 -7.43
C LEU A 575 17.92 -22.63 -6.12
N VAL A 576 17.48 -22.03 -5.01
CA VAL A 576 17.78 -22.42 -3.63
C VAL A 576 16.52 -22.94 -2.94
N LEU A 577 16.55 -24.18 -2.45
CA LEU A 577 15.51 -24.74 -1.59
C LEU A 577 16.04 -24.85 -0.16
N CYS A 578 15.34 -24.27 0.82
CA CYS A 578 15.68 -24.41 2.24
C CYS A 578 14.59 -25.20 2.98
N VAL A 579 14.97 -26.29 3.65
CA VAL A 579 14.10 -27.01 4.60
C VAL A 579 14.27 -26.40 5.98
N LEU A 580 13.18 -25.90 6.55
CA LEU A 580 13.15 -25.17 7.82
C LEU A 580 12.41 -25.99 8.88
N SER A 581 13.12 -26.33 9.95
CA SER A 581 12.61 -27.05 11.13
C SER A 581 11.32 -26.49 11.75
N ASN A 582 11.11 -25.17 11.69
CA ASN A 582 9.94 -24.49 12.24
C ASN A 582 9.63 -23.18 11.50
N GLY A 583 8.43 -22.63 11.74
CA GLY A 583 7.92 -21.41 11.10
C GLY A 583 8.45 -20.10 11.67
N ARG A 584 9.73 -20.06 12.11
CA ARG A 584 10.36 -18.85 12.66
C ARG A 584 10.47 -17.75 11.61
N LYS A 585 9.73 -16.66 11.83
CA LYS A 585 9.67 -15.53 10.88
C LYS A 585 11.04 -14.88 10.68
N ASP A 586 11.81 -14.69 11.74
CA ASP A 586 13.15 -14.09 11.69
C ASP A 586 14.12 -14.85 10.77
N ARG A 587 14.04 -16.18 10.73
CA ARG A 587 14.82 -17.02 9.81
C ARG A 587 14.35 -16.88 8.36
N TYR A 588 13.04 -16.96 8.12
CA TYR A 588 12.46 -16.78 6.79
C TYR A 588 12.79 -15.40 6.22
N ASP A 589 12.67 -14.36 7.05
CA ASP A 589 13.00 -12.97 6.74
C ASP A 589 14.48 -12.81 6.36
N ALA A 590 15.41 -13.30 7.19
CA ALA A 590 16.84 -13.20 6.92
C ALA A 590 17.22 -13.84 5.57
N LEU A 591 16.68 -15.03 5.27
CA LEU A 591 16.99 -15.77 4.05
C LEU A 591 16.37 -15.13 2.81
N LYS A 592 15.09 -14.72 2.87
CA LYS A 592 14.43 -14.06 1.74
C LYS A 592 14.98 -12.66 1.46
N LYS A 593 15.49 -11.95 2.47
CA LYS A 593 16.25 -10.71 2.24
C LYS A 593 17.52 -10.97 1.43
N TYR A 594 18.34 -11.92 1.86
CA TYR A 594 19.60 -12.24 1.19
C TYR A 594 19.37 -12.71 -0.25
N LEU A 595 18.47 -13.69 -0.44
CA LEU A 595 18.18 -14.31 -1.74
C LEU A 595 17.38 -13.44 -2.73
N CYS A 596 17.01 -12.20 -2.36
CA CYS A 596 16.26 -11.29 -3.23
C CYS A 596 16.80 -9.85 -3.28
N LEU A 597 17.76 -9.48 -2.42
CA LEU A 597 18.45 -8.19 -2.48
C LEU A 597 19.98 -8.35 -2.58
N ASP A 598 20.58 -9.13 -1.69
CA ASP A 598 22.04 -9.19 -1.54
C ASP A 598 22.68 -10.17 -2.55
N ASN A 599 21.97 -11.23 -2.94
CA ASN A 599 22.36 -12.23 -3.94
C ASN A 599 21.09 -12.81 -4.60
N PRO A 600 20.50 -12.17 -5.63
CA PRO A 600 19.18 -12.51 -6.15
C PRO A 600 19.12 -13.88 -6.86
N VAL A 601 18.48 -14.87 -6.22
CA VAL A 601 18.31 -16.24 -6.74
C VAL A 601 16.88 -16.75 -6.42
N PRO A 602 16.18 -17.42 -7.37
CA PRO A 602 14.90 -18.07 -7.11
C PRO A 602 14.95 -18.94 -5.85
N SER A 603 13.94 -18.85 -4.99
CA SER A 603 14.01 -19.52 -3.69
C SER A 603 12.70 -20.09 -3.15
N GLN A 604 12.80 -21.32 -2.66
CA GLN A 604 11.73 -22.14 -2.10
C GLN A 604 11.99 -22.41 -0.61
N MET A 605 10.99 -22.14 0.23
CA MET A 605 11.08 -22.33 1.67
C MET A 605 10.07 -23.39 2.09
N VAL A 606 10.50 -24.49 2.70
CA VAL A 606 9.64 -25.63 3.03
C VAL A 606 9.75 -25.94 4.53
N LEU A 607 8.62 -26.06 5.23
CA LEU A 607 8.65 -26.41 6.66
C LEU A 607 8.66 -27.94 6.84
N THR A 608 9.50 -28.46 7.73
CA THR A 608 9.58 -29.89 8.09
C THR A 608 8.20 -30.49 8.34
N LYS A 609 7.36 -29.81 9.14
CA LYS A 609 6.00 -30.26 9.52
C LYS A 609 5.06 -30.51 8.33
N THR A 610 5.36 -29.96 7.16
CA THR A 610 4.60 -30.18 5.91
C THR A 610 4.98 -31.51 5.25
N LEU A 611 6.22 -31.95 5.44
CA LEU A 611 6.83 -33.12 4.80
C LEU A 611 6.70 -34.40 5.65
N THR A 612 6.61 -34.28 6.98
CA THR A 612 6.53 -35.42 7.92
C THR A 612 5.40 -36.41 7.61
N ARG A 613 4.32 -35.95 6.94
CA ARG A 613 3.19 -36.79 6.54
C ARG A 613 3.50 -37.55 5.25
N ARG A 614 4.21 -38.68 5.35
CA ARG A 614 4.60 -39.54 4.21
C ARG A 614 3.46 -39.77 3.19
N ASN A 615 2.25 -40.08 3.64
CA ASN A 615 1.06 -40.31 2.77
C ASN A 615 0.60 -39.07 1.97
N GLN A 616 1.11 -37.87 2.28
CA GLN A 616 0.83 -36.60 1.60
C GLN A 616 2.08 -36.01 0.92
N LEU A 617 3.26 -36.64 1.08
CA LEU A 617 4.53 -36.11 0.56
C LEU A 617 4.50 -35.88 -0.96
N MET A 618 3.97 -36.85 -1.72
CA MET A 618 3.85 -36.72 -3.18
C MET A 618 2.96 -35.55 -3.60
N SER A 619 1.83 -35.29 -2.92
CA SER A 619 0.94 -34.18 -3.28
C SER A 619 1.46 -32.82 -2.81
N VAL A 620 2.29 -32.79 -1.77
CA VAL A 620 3.09 -31.61 -1.39
C VAL A 620 4.19 -31.35 -2.42
N ALA A 621 4.93 -32.38 -2.83
CA ALA A 621 5.96 -32.29 -3.87
C ALA A 621 5.39 -31.83 -5.22
N THR A 622 4.22 -32.32 -5.65
CA THR A 622 3.52 -31.83 -6.87
C THR A 622 3.36 -30.31 -6.82
N LYS A 623 2.89 -29.76 -5.70
CA LYS A 623 2.68 -28.31 -5.54
C LYS A 623 3.99 -27.52 -5.44
N ILE A 624 5.03 -28.10 -4.84
CA ILE A 624 6.38 -27.49 -4.80
C ILE A 624 7.01 -27.48 -6.21
N GLY A 625 6.88 -28.54 -7.00
CA GLY A 625 7.37 -28.59 -8.39
C GLY A 625 6.68 -27.57 -9.30
N ILE A 626 5.36 -27.41 -9.17
CA ILE A 626 4.60 -26.33 -9.84
C ILE A 626 5.14 -24.95 -9.45
N GLN A 627 5.38 -24.70 -8.16
CA GLN A 627 5.98 -23.44 -7.68
C GLN A 627 7.40 -23.22 -8.19
N ILE A 628 8.21 -24.27 -8.31
CA ILE A 628 9.56 -24.21 -8.87
C ILE A 628 9.50 -23.81 -10.34
N ASN A 629 8.67 -24.48 -11.16
CA ASN A 629 8.54 -24.15 -12.57
C ASN A 629 8.13 -22.69 -12.81
N ALA A 630 7.13 -22.21 -12.06
CA ALA A 630 6.69 -20.82 -12.14
C ALA A 630 7.81 -19.82 -11.76
N LYS A 631 8.60 -20.12 -10.72
CA LYS A 631 9.73 -19.29 -10.26
C LYS A 631 10.94 -19.26 -11.20
N LEU A 632 11.02 -20.18 -12.15
CA LEU A 632 12.01 -20.20 -13.23
C LEU A 632 11.49 -19.50 -14.51
N GLY A 633 10.29 -18.91 -14.47
CA GLY A 633 9.64 -18.32 -15.65
C GLY A 633 9.01 -19.35 -16.60
N GLY A 634 8.64 -20.52 -16.07
CA GLY A 634 7.82 -21.53 -16.76
C GLY A 634 6.32 -21.21 -16.68
N GLU A 635 5.59 -21.66 -17.69
CA GLU A 635 4.14 -21.47 -17.82
C GLU A 635 3.46 -22.80 -17.48
N VAL A 636 2.66 -22.83 -16.41
CA VAL A 636 2.16 -24.11 -15.88
C VAL A 636 0.92 -24.57 -16.65
N TRP A 637 -0.10 -23.73 -16.71
CA TRP A 637 -1.33 -23.91 -17.49
C TRP A 637 -1.83 -22.55 -18.02
N GLY A 638 -2.90 -22.57 -18.82
CA GLY A 638 -3.56 -21.38 -19.35
C GLY A 638 -5.08 -21.55 -19.45
N VAL A 639 -5.76 -20.54 -19.97
CA VAL A 639 -7.19 -20.56 -20.33
C VAL A 639 -7.36 -19.82 -21.66
N GLN A 640 -8.33 -20.20 -22.49
CA GLN A 640 -8.51 -19.58 -23.80
C GLN A 640 -8.99 -18.12 -23.68
N ILE A 641 -8.15 -17.18 -24.10
CA ILE A 641 -8.42 -15.74 -24.13
C ILE A 641 -8.28 -15.25 -25.58
N PRO A 642 -9.36 -14.82 -26.26
CA PRO A 642 -9.29 -14.47 -27.69
C PRO A 642 -8.45 -13.24 -28.05
N THR A 643 -8.28 -12.29 -27.12
CA THR A 643 -7.67 -10.98 -27.39
C THR A 643 -6.14 -11.07 -27.29
N LYS A 644 -5.45 -11.30 -28.43
CA LYS A 644 -4.00 -11.51 -28.48
C LYS A 644 -3.17 -10.28 -28.06
N THR A 645 -3.70 -9.08 -28.25
CA THR A 645 -3.04 -7.77 -28.04
C THR A 645 -3.40 -7.12 -26.69
N LEU A 646 -3.88 -7.94 -25.74
CA LEU A 646 -4.28 -7.52 -24.40
C LEU A 646 -3.08 -7.52 -23.43
N MET A 647 -3.01 -6.48 -22.59
CA MET A 647 -2.28 -6.47 -21.32
C MET A 647 -3.29 -6.39 -20.17
N VAL A 648 -3.14 -7.24 -19.16
CA VAL A 648 -3.86 -7.16 -17.88
C VAL A 648 -2.89 -6.75 -16.79
N ILE A 649 -3.30 -5.80 -15.96
CA ILE A 649 -2.53 -5.24 -14.86
C ILE A 649 -3.26 -5.50 -13.54
N GLY A 650 -2.53 -5.85 -12.49
CA GLY A 650 -3.01 -5.93 -11.11
C GLY A 650 -2.28 -4.95 -10.20
N MET A 651 -3.03 -4.27 -9.33
CA MET A 651 -2.52 -3.27 -8.39
C MET A 651 -3.14 -3.43 -6.99
N ASP A 652 -2.32 -3.35 -5.94
CA ASP A 652 -2.73 -3.45 -4.53
C ASP A 652 -1.77 -2.61 -3.65
N SER A 653 -2.27 -2.08 -2.52
CA SER A 653 -1.57 -1.15 -1.64
C SER A 653 -1.57 -1.62 -0.18
N TYR A 654 -0.39 -1.93 0.36
CA TYR A 654 -0.21 -2.43 1.72
C TYR A 654 0.25 -1.36 2.70
N HIS A 655 -0.31 -1.37 3.91
CA HIS A 655 0.07 -0.49 5.02
C HIS A 655 0.67 -1.30 6.18
N ASP A 656 1.85 -0.92 6.64
CA ASP A 656 2.51 -1.57 7.78
C ASP A 656 1.92 -1.05 9.11
N SER A 657 1.01 -1.83 9.69
CA SER A 657 0.40 -1.56 11.00
C SER A 657 1.41 -1.40 12.16
N LYS A 658 2.65 -1.87 12.00
CA LYS A 658 3.74 -1.74 13.00
C LYS A 658 4.63 -0.53 12.74
N ARG A 659 4.68 0.02 11.52
CA ARG A 659 5.43 1.25 11.18
C ARG A 659 4.49 2.33 10.63
N ARG A 660 3.93 3.14 11.55
CA ARG A 660 3.12 4.32 11.24
C ARG A 660 3.79 5.21 10.18
N GLY A 661 3.21 5.31 8.99
CA GLY A 661 3.56 6.34 7.99
C GLY A 661 4.29 5.88 6.73
N ALA A 662 4.31 4.58 6.42
CA ALA A 662 4.78 4.07 5.13
C ALA A 662 3.79 3.06 4.54
N SER A 663 3.64 3.11 3.22
CA SER A 663 2.85 2.17 2.42
C SER A 663 3.67 1.66 1.24
N VAL A 664 3.24 0.52 0.70
CA VAL A 664 3.92 -0.14 -0.39
C VAL A 664 2.90 -0.57 -1.44
N GLY A 665 3.01 0.00 -2.63
CA GLY A 665 2.22 -0.40 -3.80
C GLY A 665 2.92 -1.52 -4.56
N ALA A 666 2.17 -2.55 -4.93
CA ALA A 666 2.63 -3.59 -5.87
C ALA A 666 1.89 -3.42 -7.21
N PHE A 667 2.63 -3.53 -8.29
CA PHE A 667 2.16 -3.41 -9.67
C PHE A 667 2.63 -4.64 -10.46
N VAL A 668 1.70 -5.30 -11.14
CA VAL A 668 1.95 -6.54 -11.89
C VAL A 668 1.29 -6.42 -13.25
N ALA A 669 2.00 -6.71 -14.35
CA ALA A 669 1.48 -6.61 -15.71
C ALA A 669 1.78 -7.88 -16.50
N SER A 670 0.79 -8.42 -17.23
CA SER A 670 0.99 -9.58 -18.12
C SER A 670 1.89 -9.22 -19.30
N THR A 671 2.80 -10.10 -19.70
CA THR A 671 3.81 -9.83 -20.75
C THR A 671 3.68 -10.68 -22.01
N ASN A 672 2.66 -11.55 -22.12
CA ASN A 672 2.42 -12.40 -23.29
C ASN A 672 0.90 -12.58 -23.57
N PRO A 673 0.50 -13.01 -24.79
CA PRO A 673 -0.91 -13.01 -25.22
C PRO A 673 -1.82 -13.97 -24.45
N SER A 674 -1.26 -15.04 -23.89
CA SER A 674 -1.94 -16.02 -23.05
C SER A 674 -2.13 -15.56 -21.59
N LEU A 675 -1.59 -14.39 -21.22
CA LEU A 675 -1.59 -13.83 -19.87
C LEU A 675 -0.99 -14.77 -18.79
N THR A 676 0.00 -15.57 -19.18
CA THR A 676 0.66 -16.61 -18.38
C THR A 676 2.05 -16.20 -17.85
N LYS A 677 2.61 -15.10 -18.35
CA LYS A 677 3.85 -14.47 -17.88
C LYS A 677 3.56 -13.05 -17.40
N PHE A 678 4.33 -12.60 -16.40
CA PHE A 678 4.14 -11.30 -15.75
C PHE A 678 5.46 -10.58 -15.49
N TYR A 679 5.45 -9.27 -15.72
CA TYR A 679 6.37 -8.31 -15.12
C TYR A 679 5.80 -7.88 -13.76
N SER A 680 6.65 -7.65 -12.76
CA SER A 680 6.26 -7.11 -11.46
C SER A 680 7.20 -6.00 -11.00
N ARG A 681 6.65 -5.05 -10.24
CA ARG A 681 7.40 -3.94 -9.65
C ARG A 681 6.73 -3.42 -8.39
N VAL A 682 7.56 -2.93 -7.48
CA VAL A 682 7.16 -2.35 -6.20
C VAL A 682 7.45 -0.84 -6.17
N ILE A 683 6.53 -0.08 -5.59
CA ILE A 683 6.66 1.34 -5.27
C ILE A 683 6.61 1.52 -3.74
N TYR A 684 7.59 2.25 -3.17
CA TYR A 684 7.54 2.68 -1.77
C TYR A 684 6.96 4.09 -1.66
N GLN A 685 5.86 4.23 -0.91
CA GLN A 685 5.19 5.50 -0.67
C GLN A 685 5.60 6.08 0.69
N ARG A 686 5.70 7.41 0.78
CA ARG A 686 5.94 8.14 2.03
C ARG A 686 4.62 8.72 2.52
N THR A 687 4.35 8.62 3.82
CA THR A 687 3.05 8.92 4.45
C THR A 687 2.02 7.79 4.24
N ALA A 688 1.02 7.74 5.11
CA ALA A 688 -0.08 6.78 5.02
C ALA A 688 -1.17 7.26 4.04
N GLN A 689 -0.81 7.31 2.75
CA GLN A 689 -1.71 7.49 1.61
C GLN A 689 -1.94 6.13 0.95
N GLU A 690 -3.15 5.92 0.41
CA GLU A 690 -3.52 4.68 -0.30
C GLU A 690 -3.22 4.74 -1.81
N LEU A 691 -2.74 5.90 -2.28
CA LEU A 691 -2.43 6.21 -3.68
C LEU A 691 -1.00 5.83 -4.06
N MET A 692 -0.79 5.44 -5.31
CA MET A 692 0.53 5.10 -5.84
C MET A 692 1.21 6.28 -6.56
N ASP A 693 2.15 6.93 -5.86
CA ASP A 693 3.07 7.91 -6.44
C ASP A 693 4.16 7.19 -7.28
N GLY A 694 4.15 7.35 -8.61
CA GLY A 694 5.16 6.79 -9.50
C GLY A 694 4.69 5.67 -10.44
N LEU A 695 3.38 5.52 -10.64
CA LEU A 695 2.80 4.53 -11.57
C LEU A 695 3.35 4.67 -13.00
N ALA A 696 3.67 5.89 -13.42
CA ALA A 696 4.30 6.17 -14.71
C ALA A 696 5.58 5.35 -14.95
N VAL A 697 6.37 5.09 -13.90
CA VAL A 697 7.63 4.33 -14.00
C VAL A 697 7.37 2.83 -14.09
N CYS A 698 6.34 2.33 -13.40
CA CYS A 698 5.89 0.93 -13.53
C CYS A 698 5.29 0.65 -14.91
N MET A 699 4.44 1.55 -15.41
CA MET A 699 3.78 1.39 -16.70
C MET A 699 4.78 1.43 -17.86
N ASN A 700 5.74 2.36 -17.84
CA ASN A 700 6.76 2.49 -18.88
C ASN A 700 7.63 1.22 -19.00
N ASP A 701 8.14 0.69 -17.89
CA ASP A 701 8.97 -0.53 -17.93
C ASP A 701 8.14 -1.80 -18.22
N ALA A 702 6.85 -1.85 -17.85
CA ALA A 702 5.95 -2.92 -18.26
C ALA A 702 5.63 -2.90 -19.76
N LEU A 703 5.46 -1.73 -20.37
CA LEU A 703 5.29 -1.57 -21.82
C LEU A 703 6.54 -1.98 -22.59
N LYS A 704 7.74 -1.60 -22.10
CA LYS A 704 9.02 -2.08 -22.64
C LYS A 704 9.15 -3.61 -22.57
N GLU A 705 8.82 -4.21 -21.43
CA GLU A 705 8.90 -5.67 -21.28
C GLU A 705 7.84 -6.40 -22.13
N TYR A 706 6.65 -5.85 -22.31
CA TYR A 706 5.67 -6.39 -23.26
C TYR A 706 6.21 -6.28 -24.70
N HIS A 707 6.75 -5.13 -25.10
CA HIS A 707 7.34 -4.94 -26.43
C HIS A 707 8.49 -5.92 -26.68
N ARG A 708 9.39 -6.11 -25.70
CA ARG A 708 10.51 -7.06 -25.76
C ARG A 708 10.07 -8.52 -25.95
N ASN A 709 8.88 -8.90 -25.50
CA ASN A 709 8.35 -10.26 -25.60
C ASN A 709 7.41 -10.49 -26.80
N ASN A 710 6.84 -9.43 -27.38
CA ASN A 710 5.80 -9.52 -28.42
C ASN A 710 6.13 -8.75 -29.72
N ASN A 711 7.26 -8.04 -29.78
CA ASN A 711 7.66 -7.11 -30.86
C ASN A 711 6.61 -6.04 -31.21
N SER A 712 5.66 -5.79 -30.30
CA SER A 712 4.48 -4.96 -30.47
C SER A 712 4.05 -4.39 -29.12
N LEU A 713 3.31 -3.28 -29.09
CA LEU A 713 2.71 -2.72 -27.87
C LEU A 713 1.26 -3.23 -27.72
N PRO A 714 0.71 -3.34 -26.50
CA PRO A 714 -0.66 -3.82 -26.31
C PRO A 714 -1.67 -2.79 -26.83
N GLU A 715 -2.63 -3.23 -27.64
CA GLU A 715 -3.74 -2.40 -28.14
C GLU A 715 -4.79 -2.13 -27.05
N LYS A 716 -4.90 -3.06 -26.07
CA LYS A 716 -5.86 -2.99 -24.98
C LYS A 716 -5.18 -3.24 -23.63
N ILE A 717 -5.55 -2.45 -22.63
CA ILE A 717 -5.00 -2.53 -21.27
C ILE A 717 -6.18 -2.57 -20.29
N VAL A 718 -6.21 -3.56 -19.39
CA VAL A 718 -7.23 -3.66 -18.33
C VAL A 718 -6.56 -3.72 -16.97
N ILE A 719 -6.83 -2.74 -16.11
CA ILE A 719 -6.25 -2.61 -14.77
C ILE A 719 -7.26 -3.09 -13.73
N TYR A 720 -6.87 -4.04 -12.89
CA TYR A 720 -7.64 -4.44 -11.71
C TYR A 720 -6.97 -3.94 -10.43
N ARG A 721 -7.63 -3.03 -9.72
CA ARG A 721 -7.11 -2.32 -8.53
C ARG A 721 -7.86 -2.76 -7.27
N ASP A 722 -7.20 -3.47 -6.37
CA ASP A 722 -7.71 -3.78 -5.02
C ASP A 722 -7.27 -2.73 -4.00
N GLY A 723 -7.87 -2.78 -2.81
CA GLY A 723 -7.46 -1.99 -1.64
C GLY A 723 -8.12 -0.62 -1.53
N VAL A 724 -8.90 -0.20 -2.52
CA VAL A 724 -9.57 1.12 -2.59
C VAL A 724 -10.98 1.05 -2.01
N SER A 725 -11.38 2.03 -1.19
CA SER A 725 -12.76 2.17 -0.71
C SER A 725 -13.58 3.16 -1.54
N ASP A 726 -14.90 3.07 -1.41
CA ASP A 726 -15.90 3.85 -2.16
C ASP A 726 -15.67 5.37 -2.07
N GLY A 727 -15.16 5.87 -0.94
CA GLY A 727 -14.82 7.28 -0.74
C GLY A 727 -13.49 7.74 -1.37
N GLN A 728 -12.85 6.90 -2.19
CA GLN A 728 -11.55 7.17 -2.84
C GLN A 728 -11.58 6.90 -4.36
N LEU A 729 -12.72 6.50 -4.93
CA LEU A 729 -12.87 6.18 -6.35
C LEU A 729 -12.48 7.37 -7.25
N ALA A 730 -13.00 8.56 -6.92
CA ALA A 730 -12.63 9.84 -7.55
C ALA A 730 -11.11 10.07 -7.53
N VAL A 731 -10.49 9.87 -6.37
CA VAL A 731 -9.04 10.06 -6.14
C VAL A 731 -8.18 9.11 -6.99
N VAL A 732 -8.68 7.91 -7.33
CA VAL A 732 -8.01 7.00 -8.28
C VAL A 732 -8.13 7.51 -9.71
N ALA A 733 -9.31 7.98 -10.13
CA ALA A 733 -9.53 8.56 -11.45
C ALA A 733 -8.76 9.89 -11.67
N GLU A 734 -8.61 10.70 -10.63
CA GLU A 734 -7.97 12.01 -10.66
C GLU A 734 -6.43 11.95 -10.49
N HIS A 735 -5.88 10.93 -9.82
CA HIS A 735 -4.43 10.86 -9.52
C HIS A 735 -3.71 9.58 -9.95
N GLU A 736 -4.34 8.40 -9.96
CA GLU A 736 -3.67 7.16 -10.42
C GLU A 736 -3.76 7.00 -11.93
N LEU A 737 -4.92 7.30 -12.52
CA LEU A 737 -5.18 7.15 -13.95
C LEU A 737 -4.35 8.11 -14.85
N PRO A 738 -4.20 9.42 -14.55
CA PRO A 738 -3.43 10.32 -15.41
C PRO A 738 -1.95 9.95 -15.48
N GLN A 739 -1.36 9.51 -14.36
CA GLN A 739 0.03 9.00 -14.32
C GLN A 739 0.27 7.84 -15.30
N ILE A 740 -0.77 7.06 -15.62
CA ILE A 740 -0.70 5.93 -16.56
C ILE A 740 -0.89 6.42 -17.99
N ILE A 741 -1.95 7.19 -18.26
CA ILE A 741 -2.26 7.73 -19.59
C ILE A 741 -1.08 8.58 -20.13
N GLU A 742 -0.47 9.39 -19.28
CA GLU A 742 0.71 10.19 -19.62
C GLU A 742 1.91 9.37 -20.14
N THR A 743 1.98 8.06 -19.91
CA THR A 743 3.11 7.24 -20.39
C THR A 743 2.98 6.82 -21.84
N PHE A 744 1.77 6.79 -22.40
CA PHE A 744 1.51 6.26 -23.73
C PHE A 744 2.20 7.08 -24.85
N PRO A 745 2.03 8.43 -24.93
CA PRO A 745 2.82 9.22 -25.90
C PRO A 745 4.31 9.28 -25.57
N LYS A 746 4.73 8.91 -24.35
CA LYS A 746 6.14 8.90 -23.90
C LYS A 746 6.88 7.59 -24.22
N ILE A 747 6.18 6.50 -24.52
CA ILE A 747 6.81 5.24 -25.02
C ILE A 747 6.90 5.26 -26.55
N MET A 748 5.93 5.85 -27.24
CA MET A 748 5.88 5.98 -28.69
C MET A 748 4.95 7.15 -29.07
N PRO A 749 5.37 8.12 -29.89
CA PRO A 749 4.48 9.18 -30.37
C PRO A 749 3.26 8.61 -31.10
N GLY A 750 2.06 9.09 -30.76
CA GLY A 750 0.80 8.63 -31.35
C GLY A 750 0.26 7.29 -30.81
N TYR A 751 0.93 6.63 -29.87
CA TYR A 751 0.40 5.42 -29.22
C TYR A 751 -0.68 5.79 -28.18
N GLU A 752 -1.93 5.45 -28.47
CA GLU A 752 -3.08 5.56 -27.54
C GLU A 752 -3.77 4.18 -27.40
N PRO A 753 -3.36 3.34 -26.44
CA PRO A 753 -3.98 2.05 -26.18
C PRO A 753 -5.33 2.21 -25.49
N LYS A 754 -6.27 1.31 -25.79
CA LYS A 754 -7.60 1.33 -25.18
C LYS A 754 -7.56 0.82 -23.75
N LEU A 755 -7.91 1.68 -22.79
CA LEU A 755 -7.74 1.43 -21.36
C LEU A 755 -9.07 1.21 -20.62
N ALA A 756 -9.10 0.25 -19.69
CA ALA A 756 -10.15 0.10 -18.68
C ALA A 756 -9.57 -0.03 -17.26
N VAL A 757 -10.31 0.45 -16.26
CA VAL A 757 -9.95 0.37 -14.83
C VAL A 757 -11.11 -0.21 -14.03
N VAL A 758 -10.85 -1.34 -13.37
CA VAL A 758 -11.79 -2.13 -12.58
C VAL A 758 -11.35 -2.14 -11.12
N ILE A 759 -12.12 -1.49 -10.25
CA ILE A 759 -11.90 -1.53 -8.80
C ILE A 759 -12.45 -2.85 -8.25
N VAL A 760 -11.61 -3.58 -7.53
CA VAL A 760 -11.92 -4.90 -6.95
C VAL A 760 -12.08 -4.76 -5.45
N LYS A 761 -13.25 -5.12 -4.90
CA LYS A 761 -13.51 -5.05 -3.45
C LYS A 761 -13.61 -6.46 -2.87
N LYS A 762 -12.50 -6.95 -2.33
CA LYS A 762 -12.40 -8.27 -1.66
C LYS A 762 -13.23 -8.38 -0.36
N ARG A 763 -13.79 -7.30 0.19
CA ARG A 763 -14.48 -7.30 1.50
C ARG A 763 -15.77 -6.48 1.45
N GLY A 764 -16.91 -7.17 1.50
CA GLY A 764 -18.24 -6.57 1.56
C GLY A 764 -19.22 -7.46 2.32
N ASN A 765 -20.37 -6.89 2.68
CA ASN A 765 -21.40 -7.59 3.46
C ASN A 765 -22.35 -8.44 2.60
N ALA A 766 -22.40 -8.22 1.28
CA ALA A 766 -23.20 -9.01 0.34
C ALA A 766 -22.91 -10.52 0.45
N ARG A 767 -23.96 -11.32 0.63
CA ARG A 767 -24.00 -12.78 0.58
C ARG A 767 -25.12 -13.18 -0.36
N PHE A 768 -24.87 -14.24 -1.12
CA PHE A 768 -25.80 -14.79 -2.08
C PHE A 768 -25.97 -16.28 -1.81
N PHE A 769 -27.19 -16.76 -2.00
CA PHE A 769 -27.59 -18.14 -1.79
C PHE A 769 -28.34 -18.59 -3.04
N GLN A 770 -28.00 -19.75 -3.59
CA GLN A 770 -28.67 -20.31 -4.76
C GLN A 770 -29.83 -21.21 -4.29
N VAL A 771 -30.99 -21.06 -4.94
CA VAL A 771 -32.16 -21.92 -4.73
C VAL A 771 -32.08 -23.10 -5.68
N ASP A 772 -32.13 -24.31 -5.13
CA ASP A 772 -32.09 -25.57 -5.86
C ASP A 772 -33.30 -26.42 -5.45
N GLY A 773 -34.40 -26.25 -6.20
CA GLY A 773 -35.72 -26.76 -5.82
C GLY A 773 -36.21 -26.18 -4.50
N ARG A 774 -36.11 -26.97 -3.41
CA ARG A 774 -36.42 -26.54 -2.03
C ARG A 774 -35.17 -26.31 -1.18
N ASN A 775 -33.98 -26.64 -1.69
CA ASN A 775 -32.71 -26.51 -0.98
C ASN A 775 -32.09 -25.13 -1.22
N ILE A 776 -31.26 -24.71 -0.27
CA ILE A 776 -30.54 -23.43 -0.32
C ILE A 776 -29.06 -23.71 -0.11
N GLN A 777 -28.22 -23.32 -1.08
CA GLN A 777 -26.79 -23.64 -1.09
C GLN A 777 -25.91 -22.43 -1.45
N ASN A 778 -24.59 -22.62 -1.36
CA ASN A 778 -23.64 -21.66 -1.92
C ASN A 778 -23.79 -21.65 -3.45
N PRO A 779 -23.93 -20.47 -4.11
CA PRO A 779 -23.93 -20.41 -5.57
C PRO A 779 -22.62 -20.92 -6.16
N HIS A 780 -22.70 -21.56 -7.32
CA HIS A 780 -21.54 -22.21 -7.94
C HIS A 780 -20.50 -21.20 -8.48
N PRO A 781 -19.21 -21.60 -8.58
CA PRO A 781 -18.13 -20.74 -9.05
C PRO A 781 -18.28 -20.40 -10.53
N GLY A 782 -18.65 -19.17 -10.84
CA GLY A 782 -19.12 -18.72 -12.16
C GLY A 782 -20.39 -17.86 -12.06
N THR A 783 -21.03 -17.81 -10.89
CA THR A 783 -22.22 -16.96 -10.64
C THR A 783 -21.87 -15.48 -10.78
N ILE A 784 -22.57 -14.79 -11.69
CA ILE A 784 -22.58 -13.33 -11.92
C ILE A 784 -23.89 -12.74 -11.41
N ILE A 785 -23.79 -11.59 -10.74
CA ILE A 785 -24.91 -10.76 -10.28
C ILE A 785 -24.58 -9.30 -10.60
N ASP A 786 -25.24 -8.74 -11.62
CA ASP A 786 -24.99 -7.39 -12.15
C ASP A 786 -26.18 -6.42 -11.99
N HIS A 787 -27.34 -6.91 -11.56
CA HIS A 787 -28.54 -6.12 -11.28
C HIS A 787 -29.13 -6.37 -9.88
N THR A 788 -30.20 -5.63 -9.55
CA THR A 788 -31.00 -5.63 -8.30
C THR A 788 -30.27 -5.20 -7.02
N VAL A 789 -29.02 -5.64 -6.81
CA VAL A 789 -28.22 -5.41 -5.60
C VAL A 789 -26.92 -4.64 -5.86
N THR A 790 -26.79 -4.11 -7.09
CA THR A 790 -25.70 -3.28 -7.62
C THR A 790 -26.09 -1.80 -7.61
N SER A 791 -25.16 -0.90 -7.93
CA SER A 791 -25.45 0.56 -7.94
C SER A 791 -26.14 0.95 -9.24
N ALA A 792 -27.18 1.79 -9.17
CA ALA A 792 -27.82 2.37 -10.37
C ALA A 792 -26.83 3.20 -11.22
N GLU A 793 -25.88 3.88 -10.56
CA GLU A 793 -24.97 4.85 -11.17
C GLU A 793 -23.67 4.23 -11.70
N TRP A 794 -23.38 2.96 -11.39
CA TRP A 794 -22.08 2.35 -11.67
C TRP A 794 -22.20 1.17 -12.63
N TYR A 795 -21.19 1.00 -13.49
CA TYR A 795 -20.96 -0.27 -14.18
C TYR A 795 -20.30 -1.25 -13.21
N ASP A 796 -21.11 -1.80 -12.28
CA ASP A 796 -20.66 -2.70 -11.23
C ASP A 796 -21.35 -4.08 -11.26
N PHE A 797 -20.62 -5.12 -10.86
CA PHE A 797 -21.11 -6.48 -10.76
C PHE A 797 -20.42 -7.26 -9.63
N TYR A 798 -21.10 -8.29 -9.13
CA TYR A 798 -20.52 -9.31 -8.27
C TYR A 798 -20.20 -10.57 -9.09
N LEU A 799 -19.05 -11.18 -8.80
CA LEU A 799 -18.68 -12.51 -9.28
C LEU A 799 -18.31 -13.40 -8.08
N ILE A 800 -18.91 -14.59 -8.03
CA ILE A 800 -18.49 -15.69 -7.15
C ILE A 800 -17.55 -16.59 -7.97
N SER A 801 -16.24 -16.39 -7.82
CA SER A 801 -15.22 -17.13 -8.58
C SER A 801 -14.52 -18.23 -7.77
N GLN A 802 -15.04 -18.65 -6.61
CA GLN A 802 -14.41 -19.73 -5.81
C GLN A 802 -15.43 -20.58 -5.05
N CYS A 803 -15.17 -21.89 -4.96
CA CYS A 803 -15.96 -22.78 -4.10
C CYS A 803 -15.59 -22.59 -2.61
N ALA A 804 -16.59 -22.49 -1.73
CA ALA A 804 -16.40 -22.43 -0.28
C ALA A 804 -16.60 -23.81 0.37
N ARG A 805 -15.50 -24.47 0.75
CA ARG A 805 -15.52 -25.80 1.39
C ARG A 805 -16.14 -25.83 2.79
N GLN A 806 -16.27 -24.67 3.43
CA GLN A 806 -16.88 -24.47 4.75
C GLN A 806 -17.48 -23.06 4.80
N GLY A 807 -18.62 -22.91 5.47
CA GLY A 807 -19.33 -21.63 5.59
C GLY A 807 -19.98 -21.15 4.30
N THR A 808 -20.61 -19.96 4.36
CA THR A 808 -21.15 -19.27 3.19
C THR A 808 -20.04 -18.68 2.32
N VAL A 809 -20.17 -18.78 1.00
CA VAL A 809 -19.25 -18.15 0.04
C VAL A 809 -19.36 -16.62 0.09
N ALA A 810 -18.22 -15.95 0.00
CA ALA A 810 -18.15 -14.49 -0.06
C ALA A 810 -17.87 -14.04 -1.50
N PRO A 811 -18.81 -13.34 -2.18
CA PRO A 811 -18.59 -12.81 -3.53
C PRO A 811 -17.48 -11.77 -3.56
N THR A 812 -16.98 -11.46 -4.74
CA THR A 812 -16.15 -10.27 -4.98
C THR A 812 -16.94 -9.27 -5.82
N HIS A 813 -16.88 -8.00 -5.42
CA HIS A 813 -17.48 -6.87 -6.15
C HIS A 813 -16.43 -6.24 -7.07
N TYR A 814 -16.85 -5.92 -8.29
CA TYR A 814 -16.07 -5.29 -9.33
C TYR A 814 -16.82 -4.05 -9.81
N ASN A 815 -16.16 -2.90 -9.86
CA ASN A 815 -16.73 -1.65 -10.37
C ASN A 815 -15.81 -1.09 -11.46
N VAL A 816 -16.31 -0.99 -12.70
CA VAL A 816 -15.59 -0.44 -13.84
C VAL A 816 -15.73 1.08 -13.82
N ILE A 817 -14.72 1.78 -13.29
CA ILE A 817 -14.76 3.24 -13.12
C ILE A 817 -14.33 4.00 -14.38
N TRP A 818 -13.72 3.31 -15.35
CA TRP A 818 -13.28 3.86 -16.63
C TRP A 818 -13.20 2.73 -17.65
N ASP A 819 -13.71 2.94 -18.87
CA ASP A 819 -13.57 1.99 -19.99
C ASP A 819 -13.55 2.69 -21.35
N ARG A 820 -12.51 2.44 -22.15
CA ARG A 820 -12.40 2.79 -23.58
C ARG A 820 -12.08 1.58 -24.46
N THR A 821 -12.18 0.36 -23.93
CA THR A 821 -11.83 -0.92 -24.60
C THR A 821 -12.85 -1.39 -25.63
N ASN A 822 -14.05 -0.84 -25.60
CA ASN A 822 -15.24 -1.31 -26.34
C ASN A 822 -15.52 -2.80 -26.07
N PHE A 823 -15.27 -3.28 -24.85
CA PHE A 823 -15.73 -4.61 -24.43
C PHE A 823 -17.23 -4.58 -24.11
N LYS A 824 -17.96 -5.60 -24.58
CA LYS A 824 -19.32 -5.87 -24.09
C LYS A 824 -19.27 -6.26 -22.62
N VAL A 825 -20.37 -6.09 -21.90
CA VAL A 825 -20.50 -6.46 -20.48
C VAL A 825 -19.99 -7.88 -20.19
N ASP A 826 -20.47 -8.87 -20.96
CA ASP A 826 -20.01 -10.26 -20.81
C ASP A 826 -18.52 -10.47 -21.13
N HIS A 827 -17.91 -9.63 -21.99
CA HIS A 827 -16.48 -9.75 -22.27
C HIS A 827 -15.66 -9.37 -21.03
N MET A 828 -16.06 -8.30 -20.31
CA MET A 828 -15.40 -7.89 -19.07
C MET A 828 -15.64 -8.91 -17.94
N GLN A 829 -16.88 -9.36 -17.77
CA GLN A 829 -17.27 -10.35 -16.74
C GLN A 829 -16.57 -11.70 -16.98
N ARG A 830 -16.56 -12.22 -18.22
CA ARG A 830 -15.88 -13.47 -18.57
C ARG A 830 -14.36 -13.33 -18.54
N LEU A 831 -13.78 -12.18 -18.92
CA LEU A 831 -12.34 -11.92 -18.71
C LEU A 831 -11.98 -11.98 -17.22
N THR A 832 -12.79 -11.34 -16.37
CA THR A 832 -12.61 -11.38 -14.91
C THR A 832 -12.64 -12.82 -14.37
N TYR A 833 -13.60 -13.64 -14.82
CA TYR A 833 -13.69 -15.06 -14.43
C TYR A 833 -12.53 -15.91 -14.99
N LYS A 834 -12.15 -15.75 -16.26
CA LYS A 834 -10.98 -16.44 -16.85
C LYS A 834 -9.69 -16.13 -16.07
N LEU A 835 -9.46 -14.88 -15.71
CA LEU A 835 -8.31 -14.46 -14.90
C LEU A 835 -8.30 -15.08 -13.48
N CYS A 836 -9.45 -15.48 -12.94
CA CYS A 836 -9.54 -16.22 -11.67
C CYS A 836 -9.04 -17.68 -11.78
N HIS A 837 -8.60 -18.17 -12.94
CA HIS A 837 -8.08 -19.52 -13.14
C HIS A 837 -6.54 -19.60 -13.25
N LEU A 838 -5.84 -18.49 -13.45
CA LEU A 838 -4.42 -18.50 -13.86
C LEU A 838 -3.41 -18.56 -12.69
N TYR A 839 -3.88 -18.64 -11.44
CA TYR A 839 -3.03 -18.60 -10.24
C TYR A 839 -2.30 -19.93 -9.98
N TYR A 840 -1.09 -20.07 -10.51
CA TYR A 840 -0.27 -21.30 -10.42
C TYR A 840 -0.05 -21.87 -9.01
N ASN A 841 -0.16 -21.03 -7.98
CA ASN A 841 -0.10 -21.44 -6.57
C ASN A 841 -1.32 -22.27 -6.09
N TRP A 842 -2.40 -22.38 -6.88
CA TRP A 842 -3.58 -23.22 -6.59
C TRP A 842 -4.22 -23.71 -7.90
N PRO A 843 -4.15 -25.01 -8.23
CA PRO A 843 -4.85 -25.59 -9.39
C PRO A 843 -6.35 -25.69 -9.09
N GLY A 844 -7.02 -24.56 -9.25
CA GLY A 844 -8.42 -24.32 -8.93
C GLY A 844 -8.75 -22.83 -9.07
N THR A 845 -10.02 -22.48 -9.03
CA THR A 845 -10.46 -21.09 -9.17
C THR A 845 -10.16 -20.27 -7.91
N ILE A 846 -9.77 -19.00 -8.06
CA ILE A 846 -9.47 -18.08 -6.96
C ILE A 846 -10.43 -16.88 -6.90
N ARG A 847 -10.59 -16.29 -5.71
CA ARG A 847 -11.56 -15.20 -5.43
C ARG A 847 -11.41 -13.89 -6.22
N VAL A 848 -10.28 -13.68 -6.90
CA VAL A 848 -9.93 -12.45 -7.64
C VAL A 848 -9.09 -12.78 -8.86
N PRO A 849 -9.01 -11.89 -9.88
CA PRO A 849 -8.10 -12.04 -11.02
C PRO A 849 -6.65 -12.28 -10.61
N ASP A 850 -5.93 -13.11 -11.38
CA ASP A 850 -4.59 -13.54 -11.00
C ASP A 850 -3.57 -12.41 -10.86
N GLY A 851 -3.61 -11.37 -11.71
CA GLY A 851 -2.70 -10.23 -11.61
C GLY A 851 -2.72 -9.52 -10.24
N ILE A 852 -3.83 -9.61 -9.49
CA ILE A 852 -3.93 -9.10 -8.11
C ILE A 852 -3.34 -10.07 -7.07
N LYS A 853 -3.16 -11.36 -7.40
CA LYS A 853 -2.90 -12.42 -6.44
C LYS A 853 -1.57 -13.16 -6.59
N THR A 854 -1.08 -13.47 -7.80
CA THR A 854 0.17 -14.24 -8.00
C THR A 854 1.35 -13.56 -7.34
N ASN A 855 1.73 -12.39 -7.85
CA ASN A 855 2.98 -11.74 -7.47
C ASN A 855 2.79 -10.81 -6.26
N ILE A 856 1.67 -10.08 -6.19
CA ILE A 856 1.39 -9.11 -5.12
C ILE A 856 1.52 -9.74 -3.72
N LEU A 857 0.98 -10.93 -3.46
CA LEU A 857 1.03 -11.51 -2.11
C LEU A 857 2.41 -12.03 -1.72
N ASP A 858 3.15 -12.64 -2.64
CA ASP A 858 4.51 -13.12 -2.38
C ASP A 858 5.53 -11.97 -2.34
N GLU A 859 5.38 -10.95 -3.19
CA GLU A 859 6.13 -9.69 -3.10
C GLU A 859 5.80 -8.93 -1.81
N MET A 860 4.53 -8.74 -1.44
CA MET A 860 4.18 -8.08 -0.16
C MET A 860 4.66 -8.87 1.06
N ASN A 861 4.80 -10.20 0.97
CA ASN A 861 5.46 -10.98 2.01
C ASN A 861 6.98 -10.74 2.03
N LEU A 862 7.63 -10.66 0.87
CA LEU A 862 9.02 -10.18 0.71
C LEU A 862 9.21 -8.73 1.19
N LEU A 863 8.18 -7.88 1.11
CA LEU A 863 8.29 -6.48 1.54
C LEU A 863 8.15 -6.31 3.05
N LYS A 864 7.33 -7.13 3.72
CA LYS A 864 7.31 -7.26 5.19
C LYS A 864 8.68 -7.67 5.78
N ILE A 865 9.58 -8.18 4.95
CA ILE A 865 10.95 -8.57 5.30
C ILE A 865 11.89 -7.36 5.12
N ILE A 866 11.89 -6.78 3.92
CA ILE A 866 12.74 -5.63 3.56
C ILE A 866 12.45 -4.43 4.47
N HIS A 867 11.17 -4.16 4.72
CA HIS A 867 10.71 -3.06 5.56
C HIS A 867 11.13 -3.20 7.04
N CYS A 868 11.49 -4.40 7.51
CA CYS A 868 11.95 -4.60 8.89
C CYS A 868 13.39 -4.12 9.15
N THR A 869 14.27 -3.99 8.16
CA THR A 869 15.71 -3.67 8.40
C THR A 869 16.30 -2.46 7.68
N ILE A 870 15.61 -1.82 6.72
CA ILE A 870 16.23 -0.76 5.88
C ILE A 870 15.74 0.65 6.27
N ASN A 871 16.62 1.64 6.11
CA ASN A 871 16.32 3.08 6.26
C ASN A 871 15.96 3.69 4.89
N PRO A 872 14.74 4.21 4.67
CA PRO A 872 14.21 4.61 3.35
C PRO A 872 14.79 5.92 2.76
N GLN A 873 15.95 6.37 3.24
CA GLN A 873 16.71 7.49 2.68
C GLN A 873 17.91 7.06 1.83
N LYS A 874 18.27 5.76 1.77
CA LYS A 874 19.47 5.29 1.05
C LYS A 874 19.22 4.54 -0.25
N TYR A 875 17.99 4.07 -0.50
CA TYR A 875 17.65 3.24 -1.66
C TYR A 875 16.25 3.60 -2.17
N SER A 876 16.16 4.65 -2.99
CA SER A 876 14.88 5.10 -3.58
C SER A 876 14.43 4.25 -4.77
N PHE A 877 15.38 3.58 -5.43
CA PHE A 877 15.15 2.79 -6.65
C PHE A 877 15.91 1.47 -6.55
N ILE A 878 15.17 0.37 -6.34
CA ILE A 878 15.68 -1.00 -6.51
C ILE A 878 14.64 -1.75 -7.34
N PRO A 879 14.95 -2.18 -8.59
CA PRO A 879 14.08 -3.09 -9.33
C PRO A 879 14.18 -4.48 -8.70
N VAL A 880 13.17 -4.86 -7.91
CA VAL A 880 13.02 -6.23 -7.39
C VAL A 880 12.61 -7.13 -8.56
N ARG A 881 13.59 -7.57 -9.37
CA ARG A 881 13.38 -8.57 -10.41
C ARG A 881 13.09 -9.93 -9.77
N VAL A 882 11.81 -10.26 -9.61
CA VAL A 882 11.40 -11.67 -9.50
C VAL A 882 11.78 -12.35 -10.82
N CYS A 883 12.53 -13.45 -10.74
CA CYS A 883 13.41 -13.89 -11.81
C CYS A 883 12.68 -14.42 -13.06
N LEU A 884 12.55 -13.58 -14.09
CA LEU A 884 12.51 -14.03 -15.48
C LEU A 884 13.95 -14.06 -16.01
N GLY A 885 14.57 -15.25 -16.00
CA GLY A 885 15.98 -15.41 -16.31
C GLY A 885 16.29 -15.31 -17.81
N TYR A 886 16.90 -14.20 -18.23
CA TYR A 886 17.79 -14.14 -19.40
C TYR A 886 18.84 -13.03 -19.23
N THR A 887 20.07 -13.40 -18.95
CA THR A 887 21.26 -12.53 -19.08
C THR A 887 22.27 -13.19 -20.01
N ARG A 888 22.28 -12.77 -21.28
CA ARG A 888 23.49 -12.82 -22.11
C ARG A 888 24.00 -11.39 -22.25
N GLN A 889 25.31 -11.22 -22.08
CA GLN A 889 25.95 -9.93 -22.28
C GLN A 889 25.88 -9.55 -23.76
N ILE A 890 25.44 -8.33 -24.06
CA ILE A 890 25.60 -7.73 -25.38
C ILE A 890 26.89 -6.93 -25.36
N ARG A 891 27.90 -7.41 -26.10
CA ARG A 891 29.13 -6.70 -26.42
C ARG A 891 29.08 -6.39 -27.92
N LEU A 892 28.51 -5.24 -28.28
CA LEU A 892 28.52 -4.79 -29.67
C LEU A 892 29.95 -4.41 -30.06
N GLN A 893 30.44 -5.02 -31.14
CA GLN A 893 31.62 -4.58 -31.84
C GLN A 893 31.20 -3.52 -32.86
N THR A 894 31.88 -2.38 -32.89
CA THR A 894 31.73 -1.38 -33.95
C THR A 894 32.30 -1.93 -35.26
N THR A 895 31.61 -1.63 -36.36
CA THR A 895 32.15 -1.78 -37.73
C THR A 895 31.67 -0.59 -38.55
N ASP A 896 32.61 0.09 -39.18
CA ASP A 896 32.40 1.42 -39.78
C ASP A 896 32.04 1.31 -41.27
N ILE A 897 31.05 2.10 -41.72
CA ILE A 897 30.78 2.40 -43.13
C ILE A 897 30.44 3.92 -43.22
N PRO A 898 30.93 4.67 -44.24
CA PRO A 898 31.28 6.08 -44.03
C PRO A 898 30.25 7.12 -44.52
N SER A 899 30.65 8.38 -44.35
CA SER A 899 29.94 9.64 -44.61
C SER A 899 29.52 9.91 -46.06
N LYS A 900 28.56 10.84 -46.21
CA LYS A 900 28.37 11.71 -47.38
C LYS A 900 27.81 13.07 -46.97
N GLU A 901 28.02 14.07 -47.82
CA GLU A 901 27.91 15.50 -47.47
C GLU A 901 26.63 16.18 -47.96
N ASN A 902 26.32 17.31 -47.33
CA ASN A 902 25.74 18.55 -47.86
C ASN A 902 24.74 18.51 -49.04
N SER A 903 23.53 19.01 -48.77
CA SER A 903 22.96 20.08 -49.58
C SER A 903 22.11 21.00 -48.69
N SER A 904 22.05 22.29 -49.04
CA SER A 904 21.40 23.36 -48.28
C SER A 904 20.21 23.92 -49.04
N ASP A 905 19.15 24.30 -48.34
CA ASP A 905 18.27 25.41 -48.73
C ASP A 905 17.61 26.04 -47.48
N ASP A 906 17.38 27.35 -47.51
CA ASP A 906 16.98 28.17 -46.36
C ASP A 906 15.69 28.96 -46.65
N VAL A 907 14.69 28.84 -45.76
CA VAL A 907 13.50 29.71 -45.73
C VAL A 907 13.10 30.03 -44.28
N SER A 908 13.70 31.08 -43.71
CA SER A 908 13.29 31.63 -42.42
C SER A 908 11.87 32.24 -42.44
N THR A 909 10.98 31.78 -41.56
CA THR A 909 9.78 32.55 -41.14
C THR A 909 9.57 32.49 -39.63
N LYS A 910 9.39 33.66 -39.00
CA LYS A 910 9.33 33.80 -37.53
C LYS A 910 7.91 33.59 -36.99
N VAL A 911 7.74 32.60 -36.12
CA VAL A 911 6.52 32.39 -35.32
C VAL A 911 6.77 32.80 -33.86
N LYS A 912 5.80 33.45 -33.22
CA LYS A 912 5.91 33.87 -31.80
C LYS A 912 5.79 32.66 -30.87
N PRO A 913 6.60 32.54 -29.80
CA PRO A 913 6.48 31.44 -28.85
C PRO A 913 5.22 31.56 -28.00
N THR A 914 4.33 30.56 -28.11
CA THR A 914 3.32 30.27 -27.09
C THR A 914 3.97 29.67 -25.84
N LYS A 915 3.33 29.82 -24.67
CA LYS A 915 3.86 29.39 -23.35
C LYS A 915 4.58 28.04 -23.40
N GLN A 916 5.86 28.03 -23.04
CA GLN A 916 6.59 26.81 -22.75
C GLN A 916 5.98 26.08 -21.54
N SER A 917 6.14 24.76 -21.49
CA SER A 917 5.79 23.97 -20.31
C SER A 917 6.91 24.04 -19.26
N ASN A 918 6.54 23.89 -17.97
CA ASN A 918 7.45 24.02 -16.81
C ASN A 918 8.72 23.14 -16.87
N LEU A 919 8.79 22.14 -17.75
CA LEU A 919 9.96 21.27 -17.92
C LEU A 919 10.96 21.82 -18.95
N MET A 920 10.51 22.56 -19.97
CA MET A 920 11.38 23.08 -21.04
C MET A 920 12.26 24.25 -20.54
N GLU A 921 11.91 24.87 -19.42
CA GLU A 921 12.73 25.88 -18.73
C GLU A 921 14.09 25.35 -18.23
N PHE A 922 14.29 24.02 -18.19
CA PHE A 922 15.51 23.37 -17.71
C PHE A 922 16.51 22.98 -18.81
N PHE A 923 16.24 23.31 -20.07
CA PHE A 923 17.11 23.06 -21.23
C PHE A 923 17.50 24.39 -21.89
N ASP A 924 18.61 24.44 -22.67
CA ASP A 924 18.92 25.69 -23.38
C ASP A 924 17.90 26.00 -24.50
N THR A 925 17.79 27.27 -24.90
CA THR A 925 16.95 27.63 -26.05
C THR A 925 17.49 26.93 -27.29
N THR A 926 16.60 26.47 -28.18
CA THR A 926 16.97 25.67 -29.35
C THR A 926 17.95 26.38 -30.29
N GLU A 927 17.98 27.71 -30.24
CA GLU A 927 18.91 28.58 -30.95
C GLU A 927 20.36 28.48 -30.39
N ASN A 928 20.53 28.25 -29.09
CA ASN A 928 21.82 28.15 -28.41
C ASN A 928 22.48 26.76 -28.55
N LEU A 929 21.76 25.73 -28.99
CA LEU A 929 22.22 24.34 -28.97
C LEU A 929 23.33 24.03 -29.98
N TYR A 930 23.57 24.93 -30.94
CA TYR A 930 24.52 24.75 -32.04
C TYR A 930 25.59 25.86 -32.14
N GLU A 931 25.59 26.82 -31.20
CA GLU A 931 26.59 27.90 -31.17
C GLU A 931 27.78 27.56 -30.26
N SER A 932 28.99 27.60 -30.81
CA SER A 932 30.23 27.33 -30.06
C SER A 932 30.63 28.42 -29.06
N LYS A 933 29.94 29.57 -29.04
CA LYS A 933 30.27 30.73 -28.18
C LYS A 933 29.06 31.59 -27.82
N ILE A 934 28.28 31.13 -26.86
CA ILE A 934 27.00 31.74 -26.45
C ILE A 934 27.23 33.06 -25.70
N ILE A 935 26.58 34.14 -26.16
CA ILE A 935 26.63 35.45 -25.49
C ILE A 935 25.88 35.38 -24.16
N HIS A 936 26.58 35.67 -23.06
CA HIS A 936 26.05 35.53 -21.71
C HIS A 936 26.48 36.70 -20.81
N GLY A 937 25.68 36.96 -19.76
CA GLY A 937 25.85 38.12 -18.88
C GLY A 937 27.14 38.13 -18.04
N ARG A 938 27.32 39.21 -17.29
CA ARG A 938 28.26 39.26 -16.16
C ARG A 938 27.62 38.70 -14.89
N TRP A 939 28.44 38.41 -13.89
CA TRP A 939 27.96 38.07 -12.55
C TRP A 939 27.49 39.33 -11.79
N TRP A 940 26.76 39.10 -10.70
CA TRP A 940 26.29 40.15 -9.79
C TRP A 940 27.35 40.53 -8.76
N TYR A 941 27.60 41.84 -8.59
CA TYR A 941 28.50 42.34 -7.56
C TYR A 941 27.78 42.51 -6.22
N MET A 942 28.51 42.35 -5.11
CA MET A 942 27.93 42.41 -3.76
C MET A 942 27.20 43.72 -3.48
N ASP A 943 27.73 44.86 -3.93
CA ASP A 943 27.14 46.18 -3.67
C ASP A 943 25.81 46.40 -4.41
N GLU A 944 25.65 45.81 -5.59
CA GLU A 944 24.38 45.82 -6.33
C GLU A 944 23.31 44.98 -5.61
N LEU A 945 23.74 43.87 -5.01
CA LEU A 945 22.89 42.97 -4.24
C LEU A 945 22.52 43.55 -2.87
N ARG A 946 23.43 44.31 -2.24
CA ARG A 946 23.17 45.09 -1.01
C ARG A 946 22.06 46.13 -1.20
N LEU A 947 21.77 46.53 -2.43
CA LEU A 947 20.68 47.45 -2.80
C LEU A 947 19.35 46.74 -3.19
N LYS A 948 19.28 45.39 -3.21
CA LYS A 948 18.05 44.63 -3.52
C LYS A 948 17.28 44.23 -2.27
N SER A 949 15.95 44.10 -2.35
CA SER A 949 15.15 43.58 -1.22
C SER A 949 15.49 42.11 -0.93
N ASN A 950 15.18 41.62 0.27
CA ASN A 950 15.36 40.19 0.58
C ASN A 950 14.47 39.30 -0.32
N GLU A 951 13.30 39.79 -0.75
CA GLU A 951 12.43 39.07 -1.67
C GLU A 951 13.05 38.98 -3.08
N ASP A 952 13.68 40.06 -3.56
CA ASP A 952 14.38 40.08 -4.84
C ASP A 952 15.65 39.21 -4.82
N LEU A 953 16.40 39.21 -3.73
CA LEU A 953 17.53 38.29 -3.54
C LEU A 953 17.09 36.83 -3.56
N HIS A 954 15.94 36.51 -2.96
CA HIS A 954 15.37 35.15 -2.98
C HIS A 954 14.89 34.75 -4.39
N LYS A 955 14.21 35.66 -5.11
CA LYS A 955 13.83 35.45 -6.53
C LYS A 955 15.06 35.25 -7.40
N LEU A 956 16.09 36.09 -7.24
CA LEU A 956 17.33 36.01 -8.02
C LEU A 956 18.11 34.71 -7.73
N TRP A 957 18.16 34.29 -6.47
CA TRP A 957 18.71 32.98 -6.10
C TRP A 957 17.98 31.82 -6.79
N TYR A 958 16.65 31.86 -6.87
CA TYR A 958 15.86 30.84 -7.56
C TYR A 958 16.11 30.81 -9.08
N VAL A 959 16.26 31.98 -9.71
CA VAL A 959 16.64 32.09 -11.14
C VAL A 959 18.05 31.52 -11.38
N LEU A 960 19.04 31.90 -10.57
CA LEU A 960 20.41 31.39 -10.68
C LEU A 960 20.49 29.88 -10.40
N LEU A 961 19.67 29.36 -9.48
CA LEU A 961 19.59 27.92 -9.20
C LEU A 961 18.99 27.14 -10.39
N LYS A 962 18.01 27.70 -11.12
CA LYS A 962 17.53 27.11 -12.39
C LYS A 962 18.63 27.07 -13.44
N GLU A 963 19.29 28.21 -13.70
CA GLU A 963 20.38 28.29 -14.69
C GLU A 963 21.55 27.36 -14.32
N ARG A 964 21.94 27.26 -13.05
CA ARG A 964 22.99 26.32 -12.61
C ARG A 964 22.62 24.86 -12.90
N ASN A 965 21.39 24.44 -12.62
CA ASN A 965 20.94 23.07 -12.87
C ASN A 965 20.85 22.75 -14.38
N ARG A 966 20.42 23.73 -15.18
CA ARG A 966 20.38 23.70 -16.66
C ARG A 966 21.80 23.52 -17.23
N LEU A 967 22.74 24.37 -16.82
CA LEU A 967 24.15 24.31 -17.24
C LEU A 967 24.84 23.00 -16.84
N LEU A 968 24.65 22.51 -15.61
CA LEU A 968 25.24 21.24 -15.16
C LEU A 968 24.65 20.02 -15.88
N THR A 969 23.39 20.08 -16.28
CA THR A 969 22.75 19.02 -17.09
C THR A 969 23.33 19.00 -18.50
N MET A 970 23.57 20.17 -19.09
CA MET A 970 24.26 20.27 -20.38
C MET A 970 25.72 19.82 -20.30
N GLU A 971 26.46 20.24 -19.26
CA GLU A 971 27.88 19.87 -19.10
C GLU A 971 28.06 18.34 -19.05
N GLU A 972 27.18 17.62 -18.36
CA GLU A 972 27.20 16.15 -18.30
C GLU A 972 26.80 15.50 -19.65
N GLU A 973 25.88 16.08 -20.41
CA GLU A 973 25.51 15.57 -21.73
C GLU A 973 26.61 15.81 -22.78
N TYR A 974 27.23 16.99 -22.82
CA TYR A 974 28.41 17.25 -23.66
C TYR A 974 29.57 16.31 -23.30
N ARG A 975 29.79 16.06 -22.00
CA ARG A 975 30.76 15.07 -21.48
C ARG A 975 30.43 13.64 -21.94
N HIS A 976 29.15 13.27 -21.96
CA HIS A 976 28.66 11.97 -22.44
C HIS A 976 28.81 11.80 -23.97
N GLN A 977 28.59 12.87 -24.74
CA GLN A 977 28.80 12.91 -26.20
C GLN A 977 30.26 13.14 -26.61
N HIS A 978 31.15 13.38 -25.63
CA HIS A 978 32.58 13.67 -25.79
C HIS A 978 32.90 14.98 -26.56
N GLU A 979 31.98 15.93 -26.53
CA GLU A 979 32.14 17.27 -27.11
C GLU A 979 32.55 18.32 -26.06
N LEU A 980 33.04 19.48 -26.53
CA LEU A 980 33.45 20.60 -25.68
C LEU A 980 32.25 21.47 -25.31
N PHE A 981 31.92 21.53 -24.02
CA PHE A 981 30.82 22.35 -23.50
C PHE A 981 30.99 23.85 -23.86
N PRO A 982 30.02 24.50 -24.53
CA PRO A 982 30.15 25.86 -25.02
C PRO A 982 30.09 26.91 -23.90
N SER A 983 31.12 27.76 -23.82
CA SER A 983 31.28 28.84 -22.84
C SER A 983 31.15 28.39 -21.37
N PRO A 984 32.10 27.57 -20.87
CA PRO A 984 32.09 27.04 -19.49
C PRO A 984 32.06 28.13 -18.42
N GLU A 985 32.53 29.34 -18.72
CA GLU A 985 32.53 30.50 -17.83
C GLU A 985 31.11 30.91 -17.38
N ARG A 986 30.05 30.43 -18.08
CA ARG A 986 28.66 30.56 -17.63
C ARG A 986 28.44 29.95 -16.24
N ILE A 987 29.07 28.81 -15.94
CA ILE A 987 28.93 28.12 -14.64
C ILE A 987 29.57 28.97 -13.54
N ASP A 988 30.84 29.35 -13.71
CA ASP A 988 31.59 30.16 -12.74
C ASP A 988 30.85 31.45 -12.35
N LYS A 989 30.31 32.16 -13.35
CA LYS A 989 29.57 33.42 -13.17
C LYS A 989 28.27 33.24 -12.39
N VAL A 990 27.58 32.11 -12.57
CA VAL A 990 26.38 31.77 -11.81
C VAL A 990 26.75 31.42 -10.36
N GLU A 991 27.81 30.63 -10.14
CA GLU A 991 28.27 30.29 -8.79
C GLU A 991 28.77 31.51 -8.01
N GLU A 992 29.52 32.42 -8.65
CA GLU A 992 29.98 33.67 -8.04
C GLU A 992 28.79 34.58 -7.65
N SER A 993 27.79 34.69 -8.54
CA SER A 993 26.56 35.44 -8.24
C SER A 993 25.81 34.86 -7.04
N MET A 994 25.69 33.53 -6.95
CA MET A 994 25.07 32.85 -5.82
C MET A 994 25.88 33.05 -4.52
N ARG A 995 27.21 32.95 -4.59
CA ARG A 995 28.12 33.18 -3.44
C ARG A 995 27.96 34.61 -2.88
N ASN A 996 27.90 35.61 -3.76
CA ASN A 996 27.68 37.00 -3.39
C ASN A 996 26.31 37.23 -2.75
N ILE A 997 25.23 36.65 -3.29
CA ILE A 997 23.89 36.71 -2.67
C ILE A 997 23.92 36.13 -1.26
N LEU A 998 24.52 34.95 -1.08
CA LEU A 998 24.58 34.28 0.22
C LEU A 998 25.35 35.11 1.25
N SER A 999 26.44 35.77 0.85
CA SER A 999 27.19 36.68 1.74
C SER A 999 26.36 37.91 2.13
N VAL A 1000 25.66 38.55 1.18
CA VAL A 1000 24.84 39.73 1.48
C VAL A 1000 23.64 39.40 2.38
N VAL A 1001 23.02 38.22 2.21
CA VAL A 1001 22.00 37.74 3.16
C VAL A 1001 22.61 37.50 4.55
N ARG A 1002 23.79 36.89 4.62
CA ARG A 1002 24.50 36.61 5.89
C ARG A 1002 24.96 37.89 6.60
N GLU A 1003 25.37 38.91 5.86
CA GLU A 1003 25.67 40.26 6.38
C GLU A 1003 24.42 40.88 7.03
N ARG A 1004 23.26 40.79 6.36
CA ARG A 1004 21.97 41.28 6.86
C ARG A 1004 21.50 40.52 8.10
N ASP A 1005 21.54 39.19 8.07
CA ASP A 1005 21.17 38.35 9.23
C ASP A 1005 22.08 38.64 10.43
N MET A 1006 23.39 38.79 10.20
CA MET A 1006 24.37 39.12 11.24
C MET A 1006 24.09 40.50 11.85
N ALA A 1007 23.80 41.52 11.03
CA ALA A 1007 23.44 42.86 11.49
C ALA A 1007 22.10 42.88 12.27
N TYR A 1008 21.09 42.16 11.77
CA TYR A 1008 19.78 42.02 12.42
C TYR A 1008 19.90 41.37 13.80
N ASN A 1009 20.60 40.24 13.90
CA ASN A 1009 20.82 39.55 15.18
C ASN A 1009 21.70 40.38 16.14
N LEU A 1010 22.67 41.16 15.63
CA LEU A 1010 23.44 42.09 16.45
C LEU A 1010 22.57 43.21 17.04
N LEU A 1011 21.63 43.75 16.26
CA LEU A 1011 20.68 44.78 16.72
C LEU A 1011 19.68 44.25 17.74
N GLU A 1012 19.06 43.08 17.51
CA GLU A 1012 18.07 42.53 18.46
C GLU A 1012 18.68 41.86 19.69
N THR A 1013 19.86 41.24 19.58
CA THR A 1013 20.37 40.31 20.62
C THR A 1013 21.80 40.60 21.09
N GLY A 1014 22.47 41.60 20.51
CA GLY A 1014 23.89 41.89 20.77
C GLY A 1014 24.85 40.80 20.31
N LYS A 1015 24.40 39.84 19.48
CA LYS A 1015 25.16 38.66 19.05
C LYS A 1015 24.97 38.39 17.57
N THR A 1016 25.98 37.81 16.92
CA THR A 1016 26.06 37.64 15.46
C THR A 1016 25.11 36.59 14.84
N GLY A 1017 24.22 35.97 15.63
CA GLY A 1017 23.34 34.86 15.24
C GLY A 1017 24.06 33.52 14.95
N GLU A 1018 25.26 33.56 14.38
CA GLU A 1018 26.00 32.38 13.94
C GLU A 1018 26.59 31.55 15.09
N GLN A 1019 26.15 30.29 15.17
CA GLN A 1019 26.75 29.29 16.08
C GLN A 1019 28.13 28.88 15.57
N THR A 1020 29.18 29.36 16.24
CA THR A 1020 30.58 29.07 15.93
C THR A 1020 30.88 27.57 16.05
N PRO A 1021 31.61 26.97 15.08
CA PRO A 1021 31.95 25.55 15.12
C PRO A 1021 32.99 25.27 16.20
N GLN A 1022 32.69 24.34 17.10
CA GLN A 1022 33.57 23.97 18.21
C GLN A 1022 34.51 22.84 17.78
N ILE A 1023 35.83 23.01 17.93
CA ILE A 1023 36.77 21.89 17.73
C ILE A 1023 36.58 20.89 18.86
N ARG A 1024 36.43 19.60 18.51
CA ARG A 1024 36.18 18.53 19.47
C ARG A 1024 36.92 17.25 19.07
N GLU A 1025 37.40 16.51 20.05
CA GLU A 1025 37.95 15.18 19.81
C GLU A 1025 36.82 14.15 19.61
N THR A 1026 36.92 13.35 18.56
CA THR A 1026 36.02 12.21 18.30
C THR A 1026 36.37 11.01 19.17
N SER A 1027 35.50 9.99 19.21
CA SER A 1027 35.73 8.71 19.89
C SER A 1027 36.94 7.93 19.36
N PHE A 1028 37.44 8.25 18.15
CA PHE A 1028 38.68 7.72 17.58
C PHE A 1028 39.89 8.67 17.75
N GLY A 1029 39.74 9.70 18.58
CA GLY A 1029 40.81 10.64 18.91
C GLY A 1029 41.13 11.69 17.84
N LEU A 1030 40.43 11.69 16.70
CA LEU A 1030 40.62 12.72 15.67
C LEU A 1030 39.93 14.02 16.11
N LEU A 1031 40.65 15.13 16.08
CA LEU A 1031 40.06 16.46 16.22
C LEU A 1031 39.23 16.79 14.96
N ARG A 1032 37.97 17.19 15.16
CA ARG A 1032 37.07 17.65 14.07
C ARG A 1032 36.22 18.80 14.56
N TYR A 1033 35.87 19.71 13.65
CA TYR A 1033 34.87 20.74 13.92
C TYR A 1033 33.49 20.11 14.12
N TYR A 1034 32.83 20.48 15.21
CA TYR A 1034 31.43 20.22 15.47
C TYR A 1034 30.68 21.55 15.38
N LYS A 1035 30.03 21.84 14.24
CA LYS A 1035 29.03 22.92 14.18
C LYS A 1035 27.82 22.49 15.03
N PRO A 1036 27.45 23.22 16.09
CA PRO A 1036 26.25 22.90 16.84
C PRO A 1036 25.01 22.97 15.93
N LYS A 1037 24.04 22.10 16.21
CA LYS A 1037 22.74 22.02 15.55
C LYS A 1037 21.75 21.48 16.57
N GLU A 1038 20.50 21.96 16.51
CA GLU A 1038 19.41 21.35 17.27
C GLU A 1038 19.22 19.88 16.88
N ARG A 1039 18.69 19.10 17.83
CA ARG A 1039 18.45 17.66 17.68
C ARG A 1039 17.14 17.29 18.35
N ILE A 1040 16.23 16.70 17.56
CA ILE A 1040 14.97 16.11 18.01
C ILE A 1040 15.17 15.09 19.15
N VAL A 1041 16.35 14.46 19.22
CA VAL A 1041 16.77 13.59 20.34
C VAL A 1041 17.96 14.25 21.06
N PRO A 1042 17.84 14.55 22.38
CA PRO A 1042 18.92 15.13 23.17
C PRO A 1042 20.24 14.37 23.05
N PHE A 1043 21.36 15.10 23.02
CA PHE A 1043 22.66 14.55 22.62
C PHE A 1043 23.10 13.33 23.46
N TYR A 1044 22.76 13.30 24.75
CA TYR A 1044 23.10 12.21 25.66
C TYR A 1044 22.29 10.92 25.41
N LYS A 1045 21.08 11.03 24.84
CA LYS A 1045 20.26 9.90 24.35
C LYS A 1045 20.51 9.56 22.87
N ASN A 1046 21.17 10.43 22.12
CA ASN A 1046 21.42 10.24 20.69
C ASN A 1046 22.55 9.22 20.46
N ARG A 1047 22.19 7.97 20.13
CA ARG A 1047 23.12 6.84 19.99
C ARG A 1047 24.22 7.07 18.95
N TYR A 1048 23.96 7.81 17.87
CA TYR A 1048 24.94 8.15 16.84
C TYR A 1048 25.94 9.21 17.34
N TYR A 1049 25.47 10.24 18.05
CA TYR A 1049 26.32 11.22 18.72
C TYR A 1049 27.22 10.57 19.78
N GLN A 1050 26.68 9.68 20.60
CA GLN A 1050 27.45 8.94 21.61
C GLN A 1050 28.50 7.99 20.98
N LEU A 1051 28.28 7.51 19.76
CA LEU A 1051 29.23 6.65 19.05
C LEU A 1051 30.40 7.44 18.43
N LEU A 1052 30.16 8.69 18.02
CA LEU A 1052 31.16 9.58 17.41
C LEU A 1052 31.87 10.54 18.39
N TRP A 1053 31.23 10.91 19.49
CA TRP A 1053 31.67 11.95 20.43
C TRP A 1053 31.57 11.56 21.91
N GLY A 1054 31.19 10.32 22.20
CA GLY A 1054 31.12 9.77 23.57
C GLY A 1054 32.48 9.29 24.07
N LYS A 1055 32.70 9.39 25.39
CA LYS A 1055 33.96 9.01 26.05
C LYS A 1055 34.13 7.48 26.11
N ARG A 1056 34.65 6.87 25.04
CA ARG A 1056 35.22 5.50 25.05
C ARG A 1056 36.74 5.58 24.92
N LYS A 1057 37.45 5.68 26.05
CA LYS A 1057 38.92 5.59 26.10
C LYS A 1057 39.37 4.14 25.85
N ALA A 1058 39.91 3.86 24.67
CA ALA A 1058 40.60 2.62 24.33
C ALA A 1058 42.00 2.97 23.80
N GLU A 1059 42.81 3.57 24.68
CA GLU A 1059 43.93 4.47 24.31
C GLU A 1059 44.98 3.80 23.42
N ALA A 1060 45.28 2.52 23.62
CA ALA A 1060 46.17 1.75 22.75
C ALA A 1060 45.68 1.69 21.28
N TRP A 1061 44.43 1.30 21.06
CA TRP A 1061 43.85 1.21 19.71
C TRP A 1061 43.67 2.58 19.07
N THR A 1062 43.30 3.59 19.85
CA THR A 1062 43.21 4.99 19.41
C THR A 1062 44.56 5.49 18.88
N ASN A 1063 45.67 5.18 19.55
CA ASN A 1063 47.01 5.62 19.11
C ASN A 1063 47.49 4.89 17.85
N ILE A 1064 47.24 3.59 17.73
CA ILE A 1064 47.52 2.81 16.50
C ILE A 1064 46.71 3.36 15.32
N PHE A 1065 45.44 3.71 15.54
CA PHE A 1065 44.59 4.34 14.53
C PHE A 1065 45.07 5.75 14.15
N LYS A 1066 45.39 6.62 15.13
CA LYS A 1066 45.98 7.95 14.86
C LYS A 1066 47.22 7.84 13.98
N ARG A 1067 48.15 6.93 14.32
CA ARG A 1067 49.37 6.70 13.54
C ARG A 1067 49.06 6.30 12.10
N ARG A 1068 48.26 5.25 11.87
CA ARG A 1068 47.91 4.80 10.52
C ARG A 1068 47.07 5.80 9.74
N TYR A 1069 46.27 6.63 10.41
CA TYR A 1069 45.53 7.70 9.78
C TYR A 1069 46.47 8.81 9.29
N ASN A 1070 47.46 9.20 10.09
CA ASN A 1070 48.49 10.15 9.66
C ASN A 1070 49.34 9.61 8.50
N GLU A 1071 49.84 8.36 8.61
CA GLU A 1071 50.55 7.66 7.53
C GLU A 1071 49.72 7.61 6.23
N PHE A 1072 48.39 7.50 6.33
CA PHE A 1072 47.47 7.58 5.19
C PHE A 1072 47.28 9.02 4.66
N GLN A 1073 47.13 10.04 5.52
CA GLN A 1073 47.02 11.43 5.09
C GLN A 1073 48.29 11.90 4.37
N GLU A 1074 49.48 11.64 4.93
CA GLU A 1074 50.77 11.94 4.30
C GLU A 1074 50.89 11.27 2.91
N HIS A 1075 50.41 10.03 2.79
CA HIS A 1075 50.40 9.32 1.50
C HIS A 1075 49.41 9.94 0.49
N GLN A 1076 48.25 10.44 0.93
CA GLN A 1076 47.30 11.15 0.07
C GLN A 1076 47.84 12.53 -0.35
N GLU A 1077 48.38 13.32 0.57
CA GLU A 1077 49.02 14.61 0.27
C GLU A 1077 50.19 14.44 -0.71
N HIS A 1078 50.98 13.37 -0.58
CA HIS A 1078 52.06 13.05 -1.51
C HIS A 1078 51.55 12.62 -2.89
N GLN A 1079 50.49 11.80 -2.96
CA GLN A 1079 49.85 11.45 -4.24
C GLN A 1079 49.28 12.69 -4.95
N GLU A 1080 48.60 13.57 -4.21
CA GLU A 1080 47.97 14.76 -4.80
C GLU A 1080 48.99 15.81 -5.21
N THR A 1081 50.05 16.03 -4.40
CA THR A 1081 51.19 16.88 -4.80
C THR A 1081 51.83 16.37 -6.09
N ASN A 1082 51.95 15.05 -6.27
CA ASN A 1082 52.48 14.46 -7.50
C ASN A 1082 51.50 14.51 -8.68
N ARG A 1083 50.18 14.58 -8.45
CA ARG A 1083 49.18 14.89 -9.49
C ARG A 1083 49.25 16.35 -9.92
N ILE A 1084 49.24 17.29 -8.97
CA ILE A 1084 49.36 18.73 -9.25
C ILE A 1084 50.65 19.01 -10.01
N ARG A 1085 51.79 18.42 -9.60
CA ARG A 1085 53.05 18.51 -10.36
C ARG A 1085 52.94 18.00 -11.80
N LYS A 1086 52.27 16.88 -12.05
CA LYS A 1086 52.03 16.38 -13.42
C LYS A 1086 51.12 17.30 -14.24
N ILE A 1087 50.10 17.91 -13.61
CA ILE A 1087 49.22 18.87 -14.27
C ILE A 1087 49.98 20.16 -14.61
N VAL A 1088 50.74 20.72 -13.67
CA VAL A 1088 51.57 21.91 -13.88
C VAL A 1088 52.65 21.67 -14.93
N ALA A 1089 53.33 20.51 -14.92
CA ALA A 1089 54.28 20.14 -15.97
C ALA A 1089 53.62 20.08 -17.36
N ASN A 1090 52.43 19.49 -17.48
CA ASN A 1090 51.67 19.47 -18.73
C ASN A 1090 51.23 20.89 -19.17
N VAL A 1091 50.88 21.77 -18.23
CA VAL A 1091 50.53 23.18 -18.49
C VAL A 1091 51.75 23.95 -19.00
N ILE A 1092 52.92 23.79 -18.39
CA ILE A 1092 54.19 24.42 -18.81
C ILE A 1092 54.64 23.88 -20.17
N GLN A 1093 54.47 22.57 -20.43
CA GLN A 1093 54.72 21.98 -21.74
C GLN A 1093 53.81 22.57 -22.83
N LYS A 1094 52.58 22.95 -22.48
CA LYS A 1094 51.61 23.59 -23.39
C LYS A 1094 51.80 25.12 -23.52
N TYR A 1095 52.38 25.77 -22.51
CA TYR A 1095 52.62 27.22 -22.47
C TYR A 1095 54.07 27.54 -22.03
N PRO A 1096 55.06 27.43 -22.93
CA PRO A 1096 56.49 27.47 -22.56
C PRO A 1096 56.97 28.76 -21.89
N HIS A 1097 56.25 29.88 -22.04
CA HIS A 1097 56.58 31.16 -21.40
C HIS A 1097 56.38 31.14 -19.87
N LEU A 1098 55.54 30.25 -19.34
CA LEU A 1098 55.32 30.08 -17.89
C LEU A 1098 56.41 29.24 -17.20
N ARG A 1099 57.39 28.71 -17.93
CA ARG A 1099 58.42 27.80 -17.42
C ARG A 1099 59.29 28.41 -16.32
N ASN A 1100 59.45 29.73 -16.30
CA ASN A 1100 60.19 30.45 -15.26
C ASN A 1100 59.32 30.83 -14.04
N GLU A 1101 58.01 30.54 -14.08
CA GLU A 1101 57.05 30.81 -13.00
C GLU A 1101 56.43 29.53 -12.42
N GLU A 1102 57.07 28.36 -12.59
CA GLU A 1102 56.50 27.04 -12.22
C GLU A 1102 55.99 26.98 -10.77
N GLU A 1103 56.76 27.49 -9.80
CA GLU A 1103 56.33 27.53 -8.40
C GLU A 1103 55.11 28.43 -8.18
N ARG A 1104 55.07 29.60 -8.84
CA ARG A 1104 53.96 30.56 -8.79
C ARG A 1104 52.69 29.97 -9.40
N VAL A 1105 52.81 29.28 -10.54
CA VAL A 1105 51.70 28.56 -11.18
C VAL A 1105 51.21 27.42 -10.28
N MET A 1106 52.12 26.69 -9.61
CA MET A 1106 51.75 25.65 -8.66
C MET A 1106 51.10 26.19 -7.38
N GLU A 1107 51.46 27.39 -6.93
CA GLU A 1107 50.82 28.07 -5.80
C GLU A 1107 49.42 28.58 -6.19
N ASP A 1108 49.26 29.22 -7.35
CA ASP A 1108 47.96 29.67 -7.87
C ASP A 1108 47.01 28.49 -8.06
N TYR A 1109 47.48 27.37 -8.63
CA TYR A 1109 46.65 26.17 -8.80
C TYR A 1109 46.16 25.57 -7.47
N LYS A 1110 46.95 25.67 -6.38
CA LYS A 1110 46.53 25.26 -5.03
C LYS A 1110 45.53 26.24 -4.41
N GLN A 1111 45.71 27.55 -4.61
CA GLN A 1111 44.79 28.57 -4.08
C GLN A 1111 43.46 28.60 -4.83
N ARG A 1112 43.47 28.31 -6.13
CA ARG A 1112 42.27 28.32 -7.00
C ARG A 1112 41.37 27.10 -6.78
N TYR A 1113 41.96 25.96 -6.40
CA TYR A 1113 41.27 24.77 -5.94
C TYR A 1113 41.36 24.61 -4.42
N ASP A 1114 40.94 25.63 -3.68
CA ASP A 1114 41.04 25.65 -2.21
C ASP A 1114 40.13 24.62 -1.52
N PHE A 1115 40.74 23.52 -1.07
CA PHE A 1115 40.09 22.48 -0.26
C PHE A 1115 40.10 22.79 1.27
N GLU A 1116 40.54 23.96 1.74
CA GLU A 1116 40.64 24.27 3.19
C GLU A 1116 39.30 24.33 3.94
N HIS A 1117 38.14 24.21 3.27
CA HIS A 1117 36.83 24.09 3.94
C HIS A 1117 36.64 22.83 4.82
N TYR A 1118 37.64 21.95 4.93
CA TYR A 1118 37.75 20.95 6.00
C TYR A 1118 39.12 20.89 6.73
N SER A 1119 39.99 21.88 6.59
CA SER A 1119 41.29 21.92 7.27
C SER A 1119 41.22 22.52 8.70
N ILE A 1120 42.06 22.01 9.60
CA ILE A 1120 42.19 22.48 11.00
C ILE A 1120 42.91 23.84 11.02
N PRO A 1121 42.60 24.80 11.91
CA PRO A 1121 43.27 26.10 11.89
C PRO A 1121 44.74 25.91 12.30
N LYS A 1122 45.68 26.19 11.40
CA LYS A 1122 47.14 26.02 11.60
C LYS A 1122 47.77 26.97 12.65
N ARG A 1123 46.96 27.55 13.55
CA ARG A 1123 47.37 28.49 14.62
C ARG A 1123 46.92 28.03 16.01
N LEU A 1124 47.52 26.95 16.54
CA LEU A 1124 47.63 26.72 18.00
C LEU A 1124 48.62 25.59 18.40
N ALA A 1125 49.81 25.54 17.78
CA ALA A 1125 50.91 24.66 18.22
C ALA A 1125 52.30 25.17 17.79
N ARG A 1126 52.94 26.03 18.60
CA ARG A 1126 54.37 26.37 18.44
C ARG A 1126 55.20 25.69 19.54
N ARG A 1127 56.16 24.87 19.10
CA ARG A 1127 57.29 24.20 19.81
C ARG A 1127 57.12 22.70 20.11
N PRO A 1128 58.22 21.93 20.19
CA PRO A 1128 59.58 22.20 19.69
C PRO A 1128 59.95 21.33 18.46
N LYS A 1129 61.09 21.63 17.82
CA LYS A 1129 61.65 20.75 16.77
C LYS A 1129 62.21 19.47 17.40
N LEU A 1130 61.62 18.32 17.11
CA LEU A 1130 62.35 17.05 17.09
C LEU A 1130 62.82 16.83 15.64
N ARG A 1131 64.12 16.55 15.45
CA ARG A 1131 64.68 16.29 14.11
C ARG A 1131 64.16 14.94 13.62
N ALA A 1132 63.75 14.87 12.37
CA ALA A 1132 63.60 13.59 11.70
C ALA A 1132 65.00 12.98 11.52
N HIS A 1133 65.26 11.82 12.13
CA HIS A 1133 66.30 10.95 11.62
C HIS A 1133 65.73 10.21 10.40
N GLN A 1134 66.18 10.62 9.21
CA GLN A 1134 66.14 9.72 8.07
C GLN A 1134 67.15 8.61 8.33
N THR A 1135 66.68 7.37 8.50
CA THR A 1135 67.49 6.18 8.23
C THR A 1135 66.97 5.52 6.96
N VAL A 1136 67.43 6.09 5.84
CA VAL A 1136 67.79 5.25 4.69
C VAL A 1136 68.76 4.20 5.24
N TRP A 1137 68.50 2.91 4.99
CA TRP A 1137 69.41 1.85 5.43
C TRP A 1137 70.71 2.00 4.63
N ASN A 1138 71.76 2.44 5.33
CA ASN A 1138 73.09 2.65 4.76
C ASN A 1138 74.03 1.57 5.33
N GLU A 1139 74.69 0.80 4.46
CA GLU A 1139 75.31 -0.47 4.87
C GLU A 1139 76.49 -0.31 5.84
N GLN A 1140 77.11 0.89 5.90
CA GLN A 1140 78.08 1.25 6.95
C GLN A 1140 77.56 1.04 8.39
N GLU A 1141 76.29 1.32 8.68
CA GLU A 1141 75.80 1.37 10.09
C GLU A 1141 75.71 -0.01 10.76
N PHE A 1142 75.93 -1.09 10.00
CA PHE A 1142 76.03 -2.46 10.52
C PHE A 1142 77.47 -2.85 10.91
N LEU A 1143 78.49 -2.21 10.33
CA LEU A 1143 79.91 -2.49 10.64
C LEU A 1143 80.33 -1.82 11.95
N ASP A 1144 79.92 -0.56 12.18
CA ASP A 1144 80.29 0.23 13.37
C ASP A 1144 79.65 -0.24 14.70
N LYS A 1145 78.86 -1.33 14.69
CA LYS A 1145 78.09 -1.79 15.87
C LYS A 1145 78.42 -3.21 16.36
N GLY A 1146 79.42 -3.87 15.78
CA GLY A 1146 80.19 -4.92 16.46
C GLY A 1146 79.44 -6.14 17.01
N VAL A 1147 78.28 -6.50 16.45
CA VAL A 1147 77.54 -7.72 16.83
C VAL A 1147 77.05 -8.48 15.60
N LEU A 1148 78.01 -9.06 14.87
CA LEU A 1148 77.91 -10.36 14.18
C LEU A 1148 79.28 -10.68 13.59
N GLU A 1149 80.02 -11.56 14.27
CA GLU A 1149 81.27 -12.14 13.77
C GLU A 1149 80.94 -13.35 12.87
N ASP A 1150 81.72 -13.52 11.79
CA ASP A 1150 81.59 -14.52 10.70
C ASP A 1150 80.32 -14.45 9.82
N PRO A 1151 80.45 -14.03 8.54
CA PRO A 1151 79.37 -14.10 7.54
C PRO A 1151 78.85 -15.50 7.18
N ASN A 1152 79.52 -16.58 7.58
CA ASN A 1152 79.15 -17.97 7.26
C ASN A 1152 78.24 -18.63 8.31
N SER A 1153 77.70 -17.88 9.26
CA SER A 1153 76.77 -18.38 10.28
C SER A 1153 75.36 -18.69 9.73
N ASP A 1154 74.81 -19.85 10.11
CA ASP A 1154 73.45 -20.32 9.75
C ASP A 1154 72.34 -19.28 10.01
N ASP A 1155 72.50 -18.42 11.01
CA ASP A 1155 71.49 -17.40 11.34
C ASP A 1155 71.36 -16.32 10.25
N PHE A 1156 72.38 -16.12 9.40
CA PHE A 1156 72.31 -15.20 8.25
C PHE A 1156 71.43 -15.77 7.12
N GLU A 1157 71.55 -17.07 6.80
CA GLU A 1157 70.62 -17.76 5.89
C GLU A 1157 69.19 -17.70 6.41
N ARG A 1158 68.99 -17.94 7.71
CA ARG A 1158 67.68 -17.84 8.38
C ARG A 1158 67.02 -16.48 8.18
N LEU A 1159 67.76 -15.40 8.35
CA LEU A 1159 67.28 -14.03 8.12
C LEU A 1159 66.91 -13.77 6.65
N GLN A 1160 67.66 -14.32 5.69
CA GLN A 1160 67.29 -14.27 4.26
C GLN A 1160 66.03 -15.09 3.94
N GLN A 1161 65.85 -16.26 4.57
CA GLN A 1161 64.63 -17.05 4.40
C GLN A 1161 63.40 -16.33 4.98
N GLU A 1162 63.48 -15.74 6.18
CA GLU A 1162 62.41 -14.90 6.76
C GLU A 1162 62.05 -13.71 5.85
N LYS A 1163 63.05 -13.00 5.32
CA LYS A 1163 62.89 -11.88 4.37
C LYS A 1163 62.11 -12.31 3.13
N ASN A 1164 62.45 -13.46 2.56
CA ASN A 1164 61.76 -14.04 1.39
C ASN A 1164 60.34 -14.52 1.71
N VAL A 1165 60.09 -15.11 2.88
CA VAL A 1165 58.74 -15.50 3.33
C VAL A 1165 57.86 -14.26 3.55
N ARG A 1166 58.38 -13.18 4.15
CA ARG A 1166 57.67 -11.90 4.29
C ARG A 1166 57.37 -11.25 2.93
N MET A 1167 58.29 -11.31 1.97
CA MET A 1167 58.05 -10.82 0.61
C MET A 1167 56.96 -11.61 -0.12
N ARG A 1168 56.96 -12.96 -0.02
CA ARG A 1168 55.88 -13.80 -0.56
C ARG A 1168 54.52 -13.52 0.10
N ARG A 1169 54.48 -13.22 1.41
CA ARG A 1169 53.27 -12.78 2.15
C ARG A 1169 52.81 -11.35 1.86
N LYS A 1170 53.58 -10.54 1.12
CA LYS A 1170 53.17 -9.22 0.60
C LYS A 1170 52.66 -9.26 -0.85
N LYS A 1171 52.74 -10.43 -1.51
CA LYS A 1171 52.38 -10.64 -2.93
C LYS A 1171 51.17 -11.58 -3.12
N LYS A 1172 50.54 -11.96 -2.00
CA LYS A 1172 49.18 -12.51 -1.87
C LYS A 1172 48.38 -11.53 -1.02
#